data_AF-A0A2N9NGV0-F1
#
_entry.id   AF-A0A2N9NGV0-F1
#
_cell.length_a   1.000
_cell.length_b   1.000
_cell.length_c   1.000
_cell.angle_alpha   90.00
_cell.angle_beta   90.00
_cell.angle_gamma   90.00
#
_symmetry.space_group_name_H-M   'P 1'
#
loop_
_entity.id
_entity.type
_entity.pdbx_description
1 polymer ?
#
loop_
_entity_poly.entity_id
_entity_poly.type
_entity_poly.pdbx_seq_one_letter_code
_entity_poly.pdbx_strand_id
1 'polypeptide(L)'
;MKTNRNRSNLGLSILAGGLSFVGAANAVDLIVNGSFENPNGGEWKYFNTYNYSSAYFTGPPVPASENPGTIWSWQHASYYGAWTNFVTPMAQSDFLQNDLIYADAQTVKVTNALPGTAIDAGLGRYSFSAWLASYGQPNSNPEQPFVVLRYFDDATNQVGTDLIFDRTINTFAVTYADPAKGTNVPTDLSQDHDWVKFAATGNVPPSARLATVYITRSPNAGLSGTPDTYVDLVKLNVINANDTTVLETAAPADGQLNVAPNVVLTVGLRDISTHVDTNSIRFSFDGVAVTPGIQESGTLTTVQYQPPALLAPFSAHSYQIAWADNGTPVTSKTNLFAFTVGAYLNLTLGPPLYLETFDEVAEGALPAGWSVTNATDTDIPGADLNNFHSDSYLDWVVISRSTLSNLFAVVPGGADYVSTVNVAPNQFVNGVAVTNLIDTNFIFAASSDRFGNQIQYLFTGDYNLSGQANVYLSFHSIYTQNQNSLGAVEYSIDGGATWLPALYMLDGPDIFLDALGHVDASNSFAYVHADVPPLPGNYGAYIGVAQSQWANLGPFLSARVNDDLVESKRVELIRLVQADNQATVRFRFTQVGQNSYYFGIDDFGLYSLNAGNQPVISSVPASQTVAVGNMAQFSVGALGAWPFAYQWRHSGTNLPGSTSQHLVIPAVQLSAAGAYDVVVSNSAGSATSSPPAVLTVLNPPVFVTGQWDFNGNLAATYGSDLQYYDSSVQATSSFNTTTGFGISDINGVPVTVMKFTPTSGNSGNPGANPTTDAWGGYQMFHHAAANGGGTNVNQYTLIFDILYPSSSDLSWRSLLQASPTVATGGDDAEFYINQSDGIGISSIYDGDVTPDVWHRIALGVDLAGPGTHPVVTKFIDGVKVGEQTGGLSGVDGRFSLLTSLALLLAEDNGYNNDGYVSSVQFSNGRRPDAFIEALGGPSPSKIPGVIVASRAGAQVVITWTGGVPLQSASSLAGPWTTVNGATSPYTVPNPTTARFYRPQIP
;
A
#
# COMPACT_ATOMS: atom_id res chain seq x y z
N MET A 1 -2.55 -9.64 -10.38
CA MET A 1 -1.27 -9.17 -9.79
C MET A 1 -1.62 -8.06 -8.83
N LYS A 2 -1.26 -8.23 -7.55
CA LYS A 2 -1.84 -7.56 -6.37
C LYS A 2 -1.22 -6.17 -6.16
N THR A 3 -2.07 -5.14 -6.10
CA THR A 3 -1.69 -3.74 -5.85
C THR A 3 -1.75 -3.40 -4.37
N ASN A 4 -0.67 -2.76 -3.90
CA ASN A 4 -0.47 -2.18 -2.58
C ASN A 4 -1.59 -1.22 -2.16
N ARG A 5 -2.12 -1.34 -0.93
CA ARG A 5 -2.93 -0.30 -0.26
C ARG A 5 -2.22 0.21 0.99
N ASN A 6 -2.05 1.54 1.05
CA ASN A 6 -1.44 2.27 2.16
C ASN A 6 -2.46 2.58 3.27
N ARG A 7 -2.09 2.15 4.49
CA ARG A 7 -2.20 2.74 5.84
C ARG A 7 -3.10 3.97 6.07
N SER A 8 -4.06 3.83 6.99
CA SER A 8 -4.11 4.55 8.28
C SER A 8 -5.35 4.13 9.11
N ASN A 9 -5.14 3.54 10.30
CA ASN A 9 -5.95 3.73 11.50
C ASN A 9 -5.11 3.33 12.71
N LEU A 10 -4.90 4.28 13.62
CA LEU A 10 -4.04 4.19 14.78
C LEU A 10 -4.80 3.65 16.00
N GLY A 11 -4.47 2.45 16.43
CA GLY A 11 -3.83 2.25 17.72
C GLY A 11 -2.50 1.58 17.39
N LEU A 12 -1.40 1.86 18.08
CA LEU A 12 -0.17 1.08 17.88
C LEU A 12 -0.51 -0.40 18.13
N SER A 13 -0.43 -1.42 17.26
CA SER A 13 0.03 -1.66 15.87
C SER A 13 1.26 -0.88 15.41
N ILE A 14 2.38 -1.60 15.38
CA ILE A 14 3.72 -1.20 14.95
C ILE A 14 3.66 -0.12 13.84
N LEU A 15 3.92 1.13 14.24
CA LEU A 15 4.38 2.18 13.36
C LEU A 15 5.78 2.55 13.80
N ALA A 16 6.73 2.38 12.88
CA ALA A 16 8.11 2.91 12.90
C ALA A 16 8.57 3.59 14.21
N GLY A 17 9.23 2.81 15.07
CA GLY A 17 10.01 3.33 16.19
C GLY A 17 9.55 2.91 17.59
N GLY A 18 10.05 1.76 18.07
CA GLY A 18 10.30 1.51 19.50
C GLY A 18 9.14 0.97 20.35
N LEU A 19 9.33 -0.23 20.91
CA LEU A 19 8.48 -0.81 21.96
C LEU A 19 8.86 -0.25 23.33
N SER A 20 7.87 0.03 24.17
CA SER A 20 8.09 0.53 25.53
C SER A 20 7.35 -0.31 26.56
N PHE A 21 7.99 -0.51 27.71
CA PHE A 21 7.59 -1.40 28.80
C PHE A 21 7.04 -0.57 29.95
N VAL A 22 5.97 -1.06 30.57
CA VAL A 22 5.48 -0.54 31.85
C VAL A 22 6.62 -0.58 32.86
N GLY A 23 7.04 0.59 33.34
CA GLY A 23 8.13 0.76 34.30
C GLY A 23 8.77 2.15 34.36
N ALA A 24 8.56 3.02 33.37
CA ALA A 24 8.97 4.42 33.44
C ALA A 24 8.01 5.29 32.60
N ALA A 25 8.04 6.60 32.83
CA ALA A 25 7.11 7.62 32.35
C ALA A 25 6.88 7.76 30.82
N ASN A 26 7.23 6.77 29.99
CA ASN A 26 7.06 6.83 28.53
C ASN A 26 6.65 5.47 27.92
N ALA A 27 5.64 4.77 28.44
CA ALA A 27 5.25 3.44 27.92
C ALA A 27 3.75 3.22 27.76
N VAL A 28 3.37 2.90 26.53
CA VAL A 28 2.11 2.27 26.13
C VAL A 28 2.23 0.77 26.27
N ASP A 29 1.15 0.14 26.71
CA ASP A 29 1.00 -1.31 26.68
C ASP A 29 1.41 -1.91 25.32
N LEU A 30 2.06 -3.08 25.37
CA LEU A 30 2.11 -3.99 24.23
C LEU A 30 0.72 -4.65 24.11
N ILE A 31 -0.26 -3.88 23.64
CA ILE A 31 -1.53 -4.41 23.19
C ILE A 31 -1.41 -4.60 21.68
N VAL A 32 -1.23 -5.85 21.25
CA VAL A 32 -1.66 -6.25 19.91
C VAL A 32 -3.13 -6.63 20.06
N ASN A 33 -3.94 -5.87 19.34
CA ASN A 33 -5.40 -5.84 19.35
C ASN A 33 -6.01 -7.23 19.06
N GLY A 34 -7.12 -7.60 19.71
CA GLY A 34 -7.60 -8.99 19.75
C GLY A 34 -8.93 -9.22 19.03
N SER A 35 -9.13 -10.43 18.50
CA SER A 35 -10.38 -11.18 18.68
C SER A 35 -10.17 -12.68 18.48
N PHE A 36 -10.82 -13.46 19.36
CA PHE A 36 -11.41 -14.75 19.05
C PHE A 36 -12.24 -14.59 17.77
N GLU A 37 -12.17 -15.55 16.84
CA GLU A 37 -12.75 -15.46 15.50
C GLU A 37 -14.09 -14.70 15.49
N ASN A 38 -14.10 -13.54 14.84
CA ASN A 38 -15.35 -12.89 14.52
C ASN A 38 -16.11 -13.83 13.55
N PRO A 39 -17.34 -14.27 13.87
CA PRO A 39 -18.13 -15.10 12.98
C PRO A 39 -18.58 -14.39 11.70
N ASN A 40 -18.33 -13.08 11.52
CA ASN A 40 -18.82 -12.34 10.34
C ASN A 40 -17.89 -11.21 9.84
N GLY A 41 -17.32 -11.40 8.64
CA GLY A 41 -17.00 -10.28 7.72
C GLY A 41 -15.72 -10.38 6.88
N GLY A 42 -15.86 -10.70 5.58
CA GLY A 42 -15.24 -9.89 4.49
C GLY A 42 -13.84 -10.25 3.95
N GLU A 43 -13.80 -11.24 3.06
CA GLU A 43 -12.91 -11.48 1.90
C GLU A 43 -11.37 -11.20 1.90
N TRP A 44 -10.59 -12.30 1.84
CA TRP A 44 -9.59 -12.52 0.76
C TRP A 44 -9.57 -13.99 0.30
N LYS A 45 -10.38 -14.29 -0.73
CA LYS A 45 -10.22 -15.29 -1.81
C LYS A 45 -9.66 -16.71 -1.52
N TYR A 46 -10.59 -17.68 -1.65
CA TYR A 46 -10.46 -19.11 -1.98
C TYR A 46 -9.89 -20.08 -0.94
N PHE A 47 -10.77 -20.53 -0.02
CA PHE A 47 -10.82 -21.96 0.37
C PHE A 47 -12.23 -22.48 0.07
N ASN A 48 -12.32 -23.42 -0.86
CA ASN A 48 -13.57 -24.00 -1.35
C ASN A 48 -14.39 -24.66 -0.21
N THR A 49 -15.66 -24.24 -0.10
CA THR A 49 -16.82 -25.05 0.30
C THR A 49 -16.58 -26.17 1.33
N TYR A 50 -16.53 -25.86 2.62
CA TYR A 50 -17.07 -26.72 3.67
C TYR A 50 -17.55 -25.90 4.88
N ASN A 51 -18.85 -25.99 5.17
CA ASN A 51 -19.50 -25.45 6.37
C ASN A 51 -19.00 -26.17 7.63
N TYR A 52 -18.25 -25.46 8.48
CA TYR A 52 -18.14 -25.78 9.91
C TYR A 52 -18.46 -24.53 10.73
N SER A 53 -19.68 -24.02 10.57
CA SER A 53 -20.24 -22.99 11.46
C SER A 53 -20.78 -23.64 12.74
N SER A 54 -19.90 -23.79 13.72
CA SER A 54 -20.31 -23.90 15.13
C SER A 54 -19.16 -23.43 16.02
N ALA A 55 -19.02 -22.10 16.10
CA ALA A 55 -18.26 -21.47 17.17
C ALA A 55 -18.95 -21.80 18.50
N TYR A 56 -18.48 -22.86 19.16
CA TYR A 56 -18.75 -23.05 20.57
C TYR A 56 -17.89 -22.01 21.31
N PHE A 57 -18.53 -21.24 22.20
CA PHE A 57 -17.93 -20.37 23.22
C PHE A 57 -17.70 -18.89 22.84
N THR A 58 -18.61 -18.03 23.31
CA THR A 58 -18.25 -16.69 23.78
C THR A 58 -17.42 -16.84 25.07
N GLY A 59 -16.14 -16.47 25.03
CA GLY A 59 -15.31 -16.39 26.23
C GLY A 59 -15.82 -15.33 27.23
N PRO A 60 -15.38 -15.37 28.49
CA PRO A 60 -15.72 -14.37 29.49
C PRO A 60 -15.07 -13.02 29.14
N PRO A 61 -15.60 -11.89 29.65
CA PRO A 61 -14.97 -10.59 29.52
C PRO A 61 -13.53 -10.63 30.06
N VAL A 62 -12.55 -10.32 29.21
CA VAL A 62 -11.17 -10.08 29.65
C VAL A 62 -11.20 -8.89 30.63
N PRO A 63 -10.51 -8.96 31.78
CA PRO A 63 -10.47 -7.84 32.73
C PRO A 63 -10.05 -6.55 32.01
N ALA A 64 -10.60 -5.39 32.39
CA ALA A 64 -10.26 -4.11 31.75
C ALA A 64 -8.75 -3.79 31.74
N SER A 65 -7.97 -4.39 32.65
CA SER A 65 -6.51 -4.33 32.70
C SER A 65 -5.76 -5.16 31.64
N GLU A 66 -6.50 -5.96 30.86
CA GLU A 66 -6.00 -6.87 29.82
C GLU A 66 -6.82 -6.73 28.51
N ASN A 67 -7.77 -5.79 28.43
CA ASN A 67 -8.70 -5.64 27.30
C ASN A 67 -8.04 -4.88 26.12
N PRO A 68 -7.82 -5.53 24.96
CA PRO A 68 -6.95 -5.01 23.91
C PRO A 68 -7.65 -4.08 22.88
N GLY A 69 -8.93 -3.75 23.08
CA GLY A 69 -9.73 -3.09 22.04
C GLY A 69 -10.27 -4.09 21.00
N THR A 70 -10.86 -3.58 19.92
CA THR A 70 -11.44 -4.38 18.82
C THR A 70 -10.52 -4.32 17.60
N ILE A 71 -10.01 -5.46 17.09
CA ILE A 71 -9.48 -5.75 15.72
C ILE A 71 -8.15 -6.60 15.67
N TRP A 72 -8.20 -7.80 15.03
CA TRP A 72 -7.16 -8.72 14.46
C TRP A 72 -6.17 -9.54 15.34
N SER A 73 -6.29 -10.89 15.32
CA SER A 73 -5.30 -11.86 15.81
C SER A 73 -4.10 -12.10 14.85
N TRP A 74 -2.98 -12.67 15.35
CA TRP A 74 -1.90 -13.17 14.50
C TRP A 74 -2.28 -14.53 13.90
N GLN A 75 -2.67 -14.56 12.61
CA GLN A 75 -2.76 -15.78 11.82
C GLN A 75 -1.47 -16.00 11.03
N HIS A 76 -0.83 -17.15 11.19
CA HIS A 76 0.37 -17.49 10.43
C HIS A 76 0.05 -18.44 9.28
N ALA A 77 -0.29 -17.89 8.12
CA ALA A 77 -0.49 -18.66 6.89
C ALA A 77 0.84 -18.83 6.14
N SER A 78 1.47 -20.01 6.24
CA SER A 78 2.62 -20.35 5.38
C SER A 78 2.15 -20.93 4.04
N TYR A 79 2.73 -20.49 2.93
CA TYR A 79 2.49 -21.08 1.61
C TYR A 79 2.86 -22.56 1.59
N TYR A 80 2.12 -23.38 0.83
CA TYR A 80 2.37 -24.81 0.68
C TYR A 80 3.82 -25.04 0.20
N GLY A 81 4.67 -25.66 1.03
CA GLY A 81 6.06 -26.01 0.66
C GLY A 81 7.18 -25.38 1.50
N ALA A 82 6.91 -24.45 2.42
CA ALA A 82 7.93 -23.77 3.23
C ALA A 82 8.45 -24.55 4.46
N TRP A 83 8.38 -25.90 4.43
CA TRP A 83 8.54 -26.79 5.60
C TRP A 83 9.97 -26.85 6.18
N THR A 84 10.99 -26.44 5.42
CA THR A 84 12.41 -26.59 5.79
C THR A 84 13.04 -25.34 6.41
N ASN A 85 12.30 -24.23 6.53
CA ASN A 85 12.85 -22.93 6.94
C ASN A 85 12.59 -22.56 8.41
N PHE A 86 11.87 -23.38 9.17
CA PHE A 86 11.56 -23.11 10.58
C PHE A 86 12.64 -23.66 11.50
N VAL A 87 13.72 -22.91 11.69
CA VAL A 87 14.72 -23.16 12.74
C VAL A 87 14.54 -22.10 13.81
N THR A 88 14.51 -22.49 15.10
CA THR A 88 14.62 -21.53 16.21
C THR A 88 15.95 -20.78 16.06
N PRO A 89 15.95 -19.49 15.68
CA PRO A 89 17.20 -18.83 15.32
C PRO A 89 18.07 -18.63 16.57
N MET A 90 19.40 -18.63 16.42
CA MET A 90 20.34 -18.68 17.55
C MET A 90 21.08 -17.35 17.78
N ALA A 91 21.07 -16.41 16.83
CA ALA A 91 21.72 -15.10 16.95
C ALA A 91 20.85 -13.95 16.41
N GLN A 92 21.04 -12.71 16.91
CA GLN A 92 20.21 -11.55 16.51
C GLN A 92 20.23 -11.26 14.98
N SER A 93 21.33 -11.58 14.31
CA SER A 93 21.50 -11.39 12.87
C SER A 93 20.68 -12.34 12.00
N ASP A 94 20.33 -13.52 12.52
CA ASP A 94 19.56 -14.53 11.78
C ASP A 94 18.12 -14.06 11.52
N PHE A 95 17.62 -13.16 12.38
CA PHE A 95 16.25 -12.63 12.36
C PHE A 95 16.02 -11.55 11.30
N LEU A 96 17.08 -10.95 10.74
CA LEU A 96 16.98 -9.97 9.66
C LEU A 96 16.83 -10.62 8.27
N GLN A 97 17.03 -11.93 8.16
CA GLN A 97 17.22 -12.60 6.87
C GLN A 97 15.97 -13.34 6.36
N ASN A 98 15.03 -13.76 7.24
CA ASN A 98 13.93 -14.66 6.85
C ASN A 98 12.49 -14.22 7.20
N ASP A 99 12.27 -13.12 7.93
CA ASP A 99 10.91 -12.61 8.26
C ASP A 99 10.77 -11.10 7.94
N LEU A 100 10.74 -10.79 6.64
CA LEU A 100 10.93 -9.45 6.09
C LEU A 100 9.76 -8.45 6.20
N ILE A 101 8.77 -8.66 7.07
CA ILE A 101 7.69 -7.66 7.28
C ILE A 101 7.49 -7.24 8.75
N TYR A 102 7.95 -8.00 9.74
CA TYR A 102 7.67 -7.72 11.17
C TYR A 102 8.87 -7.78 12.13
N ALA A 103 10.09 -8.03 11.64
CA ALA A 103 11.29 -8.27 12.47
C ALA A 103 11.67 -7.11 13.42
N ASP A 104 11.46 -5.84 13.02
CA ASP A 104 11.89 -4.67 13.81
C ASP A 104 11.05 -4.45 15.09
N ALA A 105 9.96 -5.20 15.29
CA ALA A 105 8.99 -4.96 16.35
C ALA A 105 8.85 -6.06 17.40
N GLN A 106 9.69 -7.09 17.33
CA GLN A 106 9.70 -8.19 18.28
C GLN A 106 10.69 -7.96 19.43
N THR A 107 11.60 -6.99 19.28
CA THR A 107 12.70 -6.70 20.22
C THR A 107 12.54 -5.34 20.90
N VAL A 108 12.83 -5.31 22.19
CA VAL A 108 12.52 -4.18 23.07
C VAL A 108 13.67 -3.87 24.01
N LYS A 109 13.79 -2.63 24.50
CA LYS A 109 14.78 -2.29 25.54
C LYS A 109 14.21 -2.51 26.93
N VAL A 110 14.72 -3.51 27.65
CA VAL A 110 14.39 -3.75 29.06
C VAL A 110 14.86 -2.58 29.93
N THR A 111 15.87 -1.84 29.47
CA THR A 111 16.35 -0.62 30.14
C THR A 111 15.34 0.51 30.19
N ASN A 112 14.24 0.42 29.43
CA ASN A 112 13.14 1.37 29.50
C ASN A 112 12.35 1.21 30.81
N ALA A 113 12.28 0.01 31.37
CA ALA A 113 11.59 -0.26 32.64
C ALA A 113 12.52 -0.08 33.86
N LEU A 114 13.79 -0.46 33.74
CA LEU A 114 14.76 -0.45 34.82
C LEU A 114 16.14 0.02 34.33
N PRO A 115 16.87 0.86 35.09
CA PRO A 115 18.26 1.15 34.76
C PRO A 115 19.09 -0.14 34.65
N GLY A 116 20.00 -0.20 33.68
CA GLY A 116 20.88 -1.38 33.50
C GLY A 116 21.64 -1.77 34.78
N THR A 117 22.01 -0.79 35.61
CA THR A 117 22.65 -1.02 36.92
C THR A 117 21.75 -1.76 37.92
N ALA A 118 20.43 -1.56 37.87
CA ALA A 118 19.48 -2.28 38.71
C ALA A 118 19.26 -3.72 38.20
N ILE A 119 19.23 -3.90 36.88
CA ILE A 119 19.17 -5.22 36.24
C ILE A 119 20.42 -6.04 36.62
N ASP A 120 21.61 -5.44 36.50
CA ASP A 120 22.88 -6.10 36.82
C ASP A 120 23.02 -6.41 38.33
N ALA A 121 22.35 -5.64 39.19
CA ALA A 121 22.24 -5.92 40.62
C ALA A 121 21.21 -7.02 40.96
N GLY A 122 20.58 -7.65 39.95
CA GLY A 122 19.60 -8.73 40.13
C GLY A 122 18.23 -8.27 40.63
N LEU A 123 17.91 -6.97 40.48
CA LEU A 123 16.66 -6.38 40.96
C LEU A 123 15.53 -6.48 39.93
N GLY A 124 15.78 -6.87 38.69
CA GLY A 124 14.71 -7.02 37.70
C GLY A 124 13.83 -8.25 37.95
N ARG A 125 12.52 -8.06 37.92
CA ARG A 125 11.51 -9.14 37.95
C ARG A 125 10.62 -9.01 36.73
N TYR A 126 10.30 -10.12 36.08
CA TYR A 126 9.36 -10.13 34.96
C TYR A 126 8.11 -10.97 35.28
N SER A 127 6.99 -10.59 34.67
CA SER A 127 5.86 -11.48 34.40
C SER A 127 5.59 -11.51 32.90
N PHE A 128 5.46 -12.70 32.34
CA PHE A 128 5.22 -12.94 30.92
C PHE A 128 3.96 -13.79 30.77
N SER A 129 3.06 -13.44 29.85
CA SER A 129 1.87 -14.24 29.56
C SER A 129 1.44 -14.15 28.10
N ALA A 130 0.76 -15.18 27.62
CA ALA A 130 0.14 -15.22 26.29
C ALA A 130 -1.08 -16.15 26.31
N TRP A 131 -2.00 -15.96 25.37
CA TRP A 131 -3.09 -16.88 25.09
C TRP A 131 -2.76 -17.70 23.84
N LEU A 132 -2.95 -19.02 23.89
CA LEU A 132 -2.60 -19.95 22.81
C LEU A 132 -3.77 -20.86 22.45
N ALA A 133 -3.97 -21.13 21.15
CA ALA A 133 -4.94 -22.08 20.60
C ALA A 133 -4.46 -22.75 19.29
N SER A 134 -5.14 -23.80 18.83
CA SER A 134 -4.88 -24.50 17.56
C SER A 134 -6.17 -24.94 16.87
N TYR A 135 -6.21 -24.97 15.53
CA TYR A 135 -7.39 -25.39 14.75
C TYR A 135 -7.10 -26.63 13.86
N GLY A 136 -8.04 -27.59 13.81
CA GLY A 136 -7.95 -28.80 12.99
C GLY A 136 -8.77 -29.98 13.53
N GLN A 137 -9.15 -30.95 12.68
CA GLN A 137 -9.82 -32.17 13.17
C GLN A 137 -8.86 -33.00 14.04
N PRO A 138 -9.34 -33.71 15.09
CA PRO A 138 -8.52 -34.35 16.13
C PRO A 138 -7.40 -35.30 15.69
N ASN A 139 -7.26 -35.64 14.41
CA ASN A 139 -6.35 -36.69 13.94
C ASN A 139 -5.56 -36.32 12.67
N SER A 140 -5.64 -35.08 12.16
CA SER A 140 -5.03 -34.72 10.88
C SER A 140 -4.09 -33.51 10.92
N ASN A 141 -3.98 -32.78 12.03
CA ASN A 141 -3.05 -31.65 12.13
C ASN A 141 -2.49 -31.46 13.56
N PRO A 142 -1.26 -31.93 13.87
CA PRO A 142 -0.68 -31.83 15.20
C PRO A 142 0.07 -30.52 15.49
N GLU A 143 0.04 -29.52 14.61
CA GLU A 143 0.86 -28.32 14.75
C GLU A 143 0.39 -27.41 15.91
N GLN A 144 1.33 -26.97 16.75
CA GLN A 144 1.07 -26.21 17.97
C GLN A 144 1.90 -24.91 18.03
N PRO A 145 1.36 -23.80 18.54
CA PRO A 145 2.10 -22.56 18.70
C PRO A 145 3.22 -22.72 19.73
N PHE A 146 4.36 -22.09 19.44
CA PHE A 146 5.55 -22.09 20.28
C PHE A 146 6.03 -20.66 20.47
N VAL A 147 5.71 -20.07 21.62
CA VAL A 147 6.04 -18.68 21.94
C VAL A 147 7.26 -18.68 22.83
N VAL A 148 8.22 -17.81 22.53
CA VAL A 148 9.44 -17.74 23.33
C VAL A 148 9.80 -16.30 23.64
N LEU A 149 10.17 -16.08 24.89
CA LEU A 149 10.81 -14.87 25.37
C LEU A 149 12.32 -15.12 25.55
N ARG A 150 13.13 -14.28 24.93
CA ARG A 150 14.60 -14.31 24.97
C ARG A 150 15.17 -12.95 25.35
N TYR A 151 16.26 -12.93 26.11
CA TYR A 151 16.97 -11.71 26.48
C TYR A 151 18.32 -11.59 25.78
N PHE A 152 18.75 -10.37 25.47
CA PHE A 152 20.05 -10.06 24.88
C PHE A 152 20.76 -8.92 25.61
N ASP A 153 22.10 -8.89 25.55
CA ASP A 153 22.94 -7.78 25.99
C ASP A 153 23.03 -6.64 24.94
N ASP A 154 23.75 -5.55 25.26
CA ASP A 154 23.96 -4.42 24.33
C ASP A 154 24.78 -4.79 23.08
N ALA A 155 25.53 -5.90 23.15
CA ALA A 155 26.27 -6.47 22.03
C ALA A 155 25.44 -7.53 21.29
N THR A 156 24.14 -7.65 21.61
CA THR A 156 23.16 -8.51 20.96
C THR A 156 23.38 -10.01 21.15
N ASN A 157 24.20 -10.38 22.16
CA ASN A 157 24.39 -11.77 22.56
C ASN A 157 23.25 -12.20 23.48
N GLN A 158 22.79 -13.44 23.31
CA GLN A 158 21.78 -14.00 24.20
C GLN A 158 22.31 -14.08 25.64
N VAL A 159 21.48 -13.68 26.60
CA VAL A 159 21.76 -13.81 28.03
C VAL A 159 20.64 -14.57 28.73
N GLY A 160 21.03 -15.50 29.60
CA GLY A 160 20.07 -16.40 30.26
C GLY A 160 19.50 -17.46 29.33
N THR A 161 18.51 -18.20 29.83
CA THR A 161 17.79 -19.24 29.08
C THR A 161 16.48 -18.70 28.53
N ASP A 162 16.00 -19.31 27.46
CA ASP A 162 14.68 -19.03 26.91
C ASP A 162 13.56 -19.40 27.87
N LEU A 163 12.52 -18.57 27.87
CA LEU A 163 11.24 -18.91 28.46
C LEU A 163 10.26 -19.27 27.34
N ILE A 164 9.71 -20.48 27.40
CA ILE A 164 8.98 -21.08 26.28
C ILE A 164 7.56 -21.43 26.73
N PHE A 165 6.56 -20.98 25.98
CA PHE A 165 5.21 -21.49 26.04
C PHE A 165 4.96 -22.42 24.86
N ASP A 166 4.64 -23.67 25.18
CA ASP A 166 4.44 -24.75 24.23
C ASP A 166 3.26 -25.59 24.71
N ARG A 167 2.29 -25.82 23.81
CA ARG A 167 1.07 -26.56 24.11
C ARG A 167 1.30 -28.07 24.24
N THR A 168 2.39 -28.62 23.69
CA THR A 168 2.72 -30.05 23.83
C THR A 168 3.42 -30.39 25.15
N ILE A 169 4.02 -29.40 25.80
CA ILE A 169 4.71 -29.54 27.09
C ILE A 169 4.27 -28.39 28.01
N ASN A 170 3.06 -28.55 28.55
CA ASN A 170 2.34 -27.49 29.21
C ASN A 170 2.85 -27.20 30.64
N THR A 171 4.00 -26.54 30.76
CA THR A 171 4.61 -26.19 32.06
C THR A 171 4.03 -24.89 32.64
N PHE A 172 3.42 -24.03 31.80
CA PHE A 172 3.05 -22.67 32.17
C PHE A 172 1.57 -22.31 31.91
N ALA A 173 0.72 -23.24 31.46
CA ALA A 173 -0.71 -22.93 31.39
C ALA A 173 -1.31 -22.77 32.78
N VAL A 174 -2.27 -21.87 32.84
CA VAL A 174 -2.92 -21.45 34.08
C VAL A 174 -4.41 -21.75 34.04
N THR A 175 -5.08 -21.42 32.93
CA THR A 175 -6.54 -21.53 32.84
C THR A 175 -7.01 -21.57 31.41
N TYR A 176 -8.17 -22.20 31.19
CA TYR A 176 -8.94 -22.01 29.97
C TYR A 176 -9.59 -20.63 29.93
N ALA A 177 -9.86 -20.15 28.72
CA ALA A 177 -10.74 -19.01 28.50
C ALA A 177 -12.16 -19.36 28.93
N ASP A 178 -12.64 -20.56 28.60
CA ASP A 178 -13.94 -21.07 29.05
C ASP A 178 -13.97 -21.24 30.59
N PRO A 179 -14.75 -20.45 31.34
CA PRO A 179 -14.84 -20.54 32.79
C PRO A 179 -15.40 -21.89 33.25
N ALA A 180 -16.17 -22.58 32.40
CA ALA A 180 -16.73 -23.89 32.71
C ALA A 180 -15.65 -24.99 32.73
N LYS A 181 -14.54 -24.81 32.00
CA LYS A 181 -13.39 -25.72 31.99
C LYS A 181 -12.39 -25.42 33.12
N GLY A 182 -12.36 -24.18 33.61
CA GLY A 182 -11.63 -23.77 34.80
C GLY A 182 -10.09 -23.87 34.68
N THR A 183 -9.42 -24.12 35.81
CA THR A 183 -7.94 -24.10 35.92
C THR A 183 -7.27 -25.48 35.79
N ASN A 184 -8.04 -26.54 35.55
CA ASN A 184 -7.51 -27.91 35.45
C ASN A 184 -7.04 -28.19 34.02
N VAL A 185 -5.97 -27.51 33.60
CA VAL A 185 -5.44 -27.63 32.24
C VAL A 185 -4.59 -28.92 32.11
N PRO A 186 -4.83 -29.80 31.12
CA PRO A 186 -4.04 -31.00 30.87
C PRO A 186 -2.55 -30.72 30.60
N THR A 187 -1.68 -31.70 30.90
CA THR A 187 -0.23 -31.59 30.68
C THR A 187 0.19 -31.60 29.20
N ASP A 188 -0.70 -32.06 28.33
CA ASP A 188 -0.55 -32.08 26.87
C ASP A 188 -1.86 -31.58 26.25
N LEU A 189 -1.78 -30.47 25.51
CA LEU A 189 -2.90 -29.82 24.83
C LEU A 189 -2.88 -30.09 23.32
N SER A 190 -2.11 -31.08 22.85
CA SER A 190 -2.00 -31.41 21.42
C SER A 190 -3.32 -31.83 20.77
N GLN A 191 -4.29 -32.28 21.57
CA GLN A 191 -5.65 -32.64 21.14
C GLN A 191 -6.71 -31.60 21.56
N ASP A 192 -6.28 -30.50 22.17
CA ASP A 192 -7.13 -29.46 22.73
C ASP A 192 -7.09 -28.21 21.82
N HIS A 193 -8.26 -27.70 21.47
CA HIS A 193 -8.38 -26.54 20.57
C HIS A 193 -8.71 -25.25 21.32
N ASP A 194 -8.95 -25.34 22.62
CA ASP A 194 -9.43 -24.22 23.38
C ASP A 194 -8.32 -23.22 23.64
N TRP A 195 -8.74 -21.98 23.82
CA TRP A 195 -7.86 -20.91 24.26
C TRP A 195 -7.42 -21.14 25.70
N VAL A 196 -6.11 -21.20 25.88
CA VAL A 196 -5.47 -21.41 27.19
C VAL A 196 -4.49 -20.27 27.47
N LYS A 197 -4.56 -19.71 28.68
CA LYS A 197 -3.60 -18.70 29.16
C LYS A 197 -2.35 -19.38 29.67
N PHE A 198 -1.21 -18.99 29.13
CA PHE A 198 0.12 -19.32 29.64
C PHE A 198 0.66 -18.11 30.39
N ALA A 199 1.25 -18.33 31.56
CA ALA A 199 1.90 -17.28 32.33
C ALA A 199 3.11 -17.80 33.09
N ALA A 200 4.15 -16.98 33.16
CA ALA A 200 5.36 -17.25 33.91
C ALA A 200 5.87 -15.97 34.57
N THR A 201 6.56 -16.14 35.69
CA THR A 201 7.26 -15.05 36.38
C THR A 201 8.70 -15.47 36.64
N GLY A 202 9.61 -14.50 36.71
CA GLY A 202 11.02 -14.81 36.93
C GLY A 202 11.89 -13.56 37.13
N ASN A 203 13.19 -13.78 37.14
CA ASN A 203 14.17 -12.70 37.23
C ASN A 203 14.63 -12.31 35.83
N VAL A 204 14.79 -11.02 35.58
CA VAL A 204 15.49 -10.55 34.38
C VAL A 204 16.97 -10.95 34.51
N PRO A 205 17.58 -11.60 33.52
CA PRO A 205 19.00 -11.98 33.59
C PRO A 205 19.92 -10.77 33.77
N PRO A 206 21.00 -10.85 34.58
CA PRO A 206 22.03 -9.82 34.62
C PRO A 206 22.60 -9.57 33.22
N SER A 207 22.99 -8.33 32.92
CA SER A 207 23.43 -7.87 31.59
C SER A 207 22.35 -7.84 30.51
N ALA A 208 21.09 -8.22 30.79
CA ALA A 208 20.00 -8.03 29.84
C ALA A 208 19.77 -6.54 29.57
N ARG A 209 19.60 -6.21 28.30
CA ARG A 209 19.36 -4.87 27.78
C ARG A 209 18.19 -4.89 26.81
N LEU A 210 18.06 -5.98 26.07
CA LEU A 210 16.98 -6.24 25.17
C LEU A 210 16.18 -7.48 25.58
N ALA A 211 14.89 -7.50 25.28
CA ALA A 211 14.05 -8.69 25.31
C ALA A 211 13.38 -8.86 23.94
N THR A 212 13.19 -10.09 23.49
CA THR A 212 12.54 -10.41 22.23
C THR A 212 11.53 -11.51 22.42
N VAL A 213 10.36 -11.34 21.84
CA VAL A 213 9.33 -12.39 21.77
C VAL A 213 9.24 -12.91 20.36
N TYR A 214 9.28 -14.23 20.18
CA TYR A 214 9.06 -14.89 18.90
C TYR A 214 7.99 -15.96 18.98
N ILE A 215 7.38 -16.22 17.82
CA ILE A 215 6.35 -17.24 17.65
C ILE A 215 6.81 -18.16 16.53
N THR A 216 6.86 -19.46 16.80
CA THR A 216 7.22 -20.48 15.82
C THR A 216 6.39 -21.74 16.06
N ARG A 217 6.72 -22.84 15.38
CA ARG A 217 6.11 -24.15 15.58
C ARG A 217 6.77 -24.88 16.73
N SER A 218 5.98 -25.63 17.49
CA SER A 218 6.53 -26.50 18.51
C SER A 218 7.43 -27.57 17.87
N PRO A 219 8.71 -27.71 18.26
CA PRO A 219 9.57 -28.80 17.79
C PRO A 219 9.13 -30.16 18.33
N ASN A 220 8.20 -30.17 19.29
CA ASN A 220 7.65 -31.35 19.94
C ASN A 220 6.31 -31.79 19.32
N ALA A 221 5.76 -31.02 18.37
CA ALA A 221 4.55 -31.36 17.63
C ALA A 221 4.82 -32.34 16.48
N GLY A 222 3.83 -33.16 16.14
CA GLY A 222 3.87 -34.00 14.94
C GLY A 222 3.75 -33.18 13.64
N LEU A 223 4.40 -33.62 12.56
CA LEU A 223 4.36 -32.95 11.25
C LEU A 223 3.07 -33.29 10.51
N SER A 224 2.27 -32.29 10.13
CA SER A 224 1.19 -32.45 9.15
C SER A 224 0.95 -31.14 8.37
N GLY A 225 0.36 -31.26 7.18
CA GLY A 225 0.21 -30.17 6.22
C GLY A 225 -0.86 -29.14 6.61
N THR A 226 -0.56 -27.89 6.25
CA THR A 226 -1.26 -26.61 6.49
C THR A 226 -1.47 -26.23 7.98
N PRO A 227 -0.55 -25.45 8.61
CA PRO A 227 -0.71 -24.93 9.98
C PRO A 227 -1.92 -24.02 10.12
N ASP A 228 -2.61 -24.14 11.25
CA ASP A 228 -3.54 -23.12 11.73
C ASP A 228 -3.43 -22.97 13.26
N THR A 229 -2.41 -22.23 13.70
CA THR A 229 -2.09 -21.97 15.11
C THR A 229 -2.30 -20.50 15.45
N TYR A 230 -2.86 -20.22 16.63
CA TYR A 230 -3.23 -18.87 17.04
C TYR A 230 -2.53 -18.48 18.35
N VAL A 231 -2.01 -17.25 18.38
CA VAL A 231 -1.43 -16.61 19.57
C VAL A 231 -2.08 -15.25 19.74
N ASP A 232 -2.48 -14.93 20.97
CA ASP A 232 -3.09 -13.65 21.30
C ASP A 232 -2.57 -13.12 22.64
N LEU A 233 -2.72 -11.82 22.89
CA LEU A 233 -2.54 -11.16 24.20
C LEU A 233 -1.18 -11.46 24.86
N VAL A 234 -0.09 -11.22 24.13
CA VAL A 234 1.27 -11.41 24.66
C VAL A 234 1.69 -10.20 25.51
N LYS A 235 1.91 -10.42 26.81
CA LYS A 235 2.29 -9.38 27.78
C LYS A 235 3.62 -9.74 28.45
N LEU A 236 4.58 -8.82 28.44
CA LEU A 236 5.78 -8.86 29.27
C LEU A 236 5.82 -7.61 30.16
N ASN A 237 5.69 -7.79 31.47
CA ASN A 237 5.84 -6.74 32.47
C ASN A 237 7.20 -6.90 33.16
N VAL A 238 7.90 -5.78 33.40
CA VAL A 238 9.20 -5.79 34.08
C VAL A 238 9.19 -4.72 35.19
N ILE A 239 9.41 -5.14 36.43
CA ILE A 239 9.39 -4.26 37.61
C ILE A 239 10.67 -4.37 38.43
N ASN A 240 10.94 -3.34 39.25
CA ASN A 240 11.99 -3.44 40.25
C ASN A 240 11.52 -4.33 41.41
N ALA A 241 12.37 -5.23 41.88
CA ALA A 241 12.11 -6.05 43.06
C ALA A 241 11.90 -5.21 44.33
N ASN A 242 12.40 -3.98 44.35
CA ASN A 242 12.21 -3.03 45.44
C ASN A 242 11.00 -2.10 45.24
N ASP A 243 10.25 -2.24 44.13
CA ASP A 243 9.05 -1.45 43.93
C ASP A 243 8.00 -1.83 44.96
N THR A 244 7.46 -0.81 45.62
CA THR A 244 6.47 -0.95 46.68
C THR A 244 5.04 -0.82 46.15
N THR A 245 4.88 0.00 45.12
CA THR A 245 3.69 0.15 44.26
C THR A 245 4.15 0.34 42.81
N VAL A 246 3.30 0.06 41.84
CA VAL A 246 3.62 0.23 40.40
C VAL A 246 2.47 0.88 39.64
N LEU A 247 2.82 1.53 38.54
CA LEU A 247 1.85 1.83 37.48
C LEU A 247 1.52 0.50 36.80
N GLU A 248 0.25 0.11 36.80
CA GLU A 248 -0.23 -1.15 36.21
C GLU A 248 -0.78 -0.92 34.80
N THR A 249 -1.58 0.13 34.60
CA THR A 249 -2.19 0.48 33.31
C THR A 249 -2.33 1.99 33.15
N ALA A 250 -2.37 2.46 31.90
CA ALA A 250 -2.62 3.84 31.54
C ALA A 250 -3.35 3.91 30.18
N ALA A 251 -4.51 4.56 30.16
CA ALA A 251 -5.31 4.76 28.96
C ALA A 251 -5.80 6.22 28.87
N PRO A 252 -5.62 6.93 27.75
CA PRO A 252 -4.81 6.56 26.60
C PRO A 252 -3.35 6.41 26.95
N ALA A 253 -2.69 5.49 26.29
CA ALA A 253 -1.31 5.27 26.56
C ALA A 253 -0.38 6.35 25.96
N ASP A 254 0.88 6.43 26.43
CA ASP A 254 1.83 7.48 26.02
C ASP A 254 2.20 7.48 24.52
N GLY A 255 1.88 8.53 23.78
CA GLY A 255 2.01 8.61 22.34
C GLY A 255 0.89 7.94 21.57
N GLN A 256 -0.20 7.50 22.23
CA GLN A 256 -1.36 6.93 21.54
C GLN A 256 -1.96 7.97 20.58
N LEU A 257 -2.20 7.55 19.34
CA LEU A 257 -2.84 8.38 18.33
C LEU A 257 -4.29 7.91 18.09
N ASN A 258 -5.08 8.73 17.41
CA ASN A 258 -6.51 8.51 17.14
C ASN A 258 -7.37 8.25 18.38
N VAL A 259 -7.04 8.89 19.50
CA VAL A 259 -7.86 8.82 20.71
C VAL A 259 -9.22 9.49 20.46
N ALA A 260 -10.30 8.88 20.95
CA ALA A 260 -11.65 9.47 20.86
C ALA A 260 -11.71 10.82 21.59
N PRO A 261 -12.44 11.82 21.08
CA PRO A 261 -12.42 13.17 21.65
C PRO A 261 -13.12 13.28 23.01
N ASN A 262 -13.96 12.32 23.38
CA ASN A 262 -14.66 12.22 24.67
C ASN A 262 -13.96 11.28 25.67
N VAL A 263 -12.67 11.04 25.47
CA VAL A 263 -11.87 10.07 26.21
C VAL A 263 -12.00 10.17 27.73
N VAL A 264 -12.09 9.02 28.39
CA VAL A 264 -11.91 8.90 29.84
C VAL A 264 -10.49 8.45 30.11
N LEU A 265 -9.67 9.35 30.66
CA LEU A 265 -8.32 9.03 31.08
C LEU A 265 -8.41 8.10 32.30
N THR A 266 -7.77 6.94 32.23
CA THR A 266 -7.77 5.91 33.28
C THR A 266 -6.35 5.48 33.59
N VAL A 267 -5.98 5.47 34.87
CA VAL A 267 -4.71 4.95 35.36
C VAL A 267 -4.97 3.90 36.42
N GLY A 268 -4.38 2.71 36.26
CA GLY A 268 -4.34 1.68 37.29
C GLY A 268 -3.00 1.74 38.03
N LEU A 269 -3.05 1.80 39.36
CA LEU A 269 -1.89 1.69 40.25
C LEU A 269 -2.03 0.42 41.08
N ARG A 270 -1.00 -0.42 41.12
CA ARG A 270 -1.04 -1.70 41.84
C ARG A 270 -0.11 -1.70 43.05
N ASP A 271 -0.63 -2.21 44.16
CA ASP A 271 0.13 -2.54 45.35
C ASP A 271 1.07 -3.72 45.10
N ILE A 272 2.35 -3.60 45.50
CA ILE A 272 3.32 -4.69 45.43
C ILE A 272 3.67 -5.19 46.82
N SER A 273 4.43 -4.39 47.59
CA SER A 273 4.81 -4.73 48.97
C SER A 273 4.19 -3.79 50.00
N THR A 274 3.72 -2.62 49.59
CA THR A 274 2.96 -1.67 50.41
C THR A 274 1.77 -1.16 49.59
N HIS A 275 0.91 -0.34 50.20
CA HIS A 275 -0.29 0.16 49.54
C HIS A 275 -0.08 1.56 48.95
N VAL A 276 -0.78 1.86 47.86
CA VAL A 276 -0.91 3.23 47.34
C VAL A 276 -1.60 4.11 48.40
N ASP A 277 -1.01 5.25 48.76
CA ASP A 277 -1.70 6.27 49.57
C ASP A 277 -2.57 7.13 48.65
N THR A 278 -3.87 6.89 48.63
CA THR A 278 -4.81 7.64 47.78
C THR A 278 -4.81 9.15 48.05
N ASN A 279 -4.45 9.61 49.25
CA ASN A 279 -4.35 11.04 49.56
C ASN A 279 -3.12 11.70 48.93
N SER A 280 -2.13 10.91 48.52
CA SER A 280 -0.93 11.39 47.84
C SER A 280 -1.14 11.62 46.35
N ILE A 281 -2.22 11.06 45.77
CA ILE A 281 -2.47 11.11 44.33
C ILE A 281 -2.67 12.56 43.87
N ARG A 282 -1.90 12.98 42.87
CA ARG A 282 -2.03 14.27 42.16
C ARG A 282 -2.14 13.97 40.68
N PHE A 283 -3.16 14.53 40.02
CA PHE A 283 -3.42 14.33 38.61
C PHE A 283 -3.50 15.68 37.89
N SER A 284 -2.93 15.78 36.70
CA SER A 284 -3.04 16.98 35.86
C SER A 284 -3.32 16.62 34.42
N PHE A 285 -4.06 17.47 33.72
CA PHE A 285 -4.36 17.38 32.29
C PHE A 285 -3.86 18.65 31.59
N ASP A 286 -3.06 18.51 30.54
CA ASP A 286 -2.36 19.60 29.84
C ASP A 286 -1.61 20.55 30.77
N GLY A 287 -0.94 19.98 31.78
CA GLY A 287 -0.19 20.71 32.80
C GLY A 287 -1.04 21.41 33.86
N VAL A 288 -2.37 21.32 33.79
CA VAL A 288 -3.30 21.90 34.76
C VAL A 288 -3.75 20.84 35.76
N ALA A 289 -3.60 21.10 37.06
CA ALA A 289 -4.06 20.18 38.11
C ALA A 289 -5.59 20.02 38.07
N VAL A 290 -6.06 18.78 38.14
CA VAL A 290 -7.48 18.41 38.12
C VAL A 290 -7.81 17.40 39.21
N THR A 291 -9.10 17.24 39.53
CA THR A 291 -9.58 16.26 40.51
C THR A 291 -10.09 15.01 39.78
N PRO A 292 -9.41 13.86 39.88
CA PRO A 292 -9.89 12.60 39.32
C PRO A 292 -10.87 11.90 40.28
N GLY A 293 -11.66 10.97 39.76
CA GLY A 293 -12.30 9.92 40.55
C GLY A 293 -11.28 8.84 40.92
N ILE A 294 -11.31 8.36 42.17
CA ILE A 294 -10.39 7.33 42.67
C ILE A 294 -11.22 6.19 43.25
N GLN A 295 -10.92 4.96 42.83
CA GLN A 295 -11.59 3.74 43.32
C GLN A 295 -10.54 2.68 43.67
N GLU A 296 -10.70 2.01 44.80
CA GLU A 296 -9.82 0.91 45.22
C GLU A 296 -10.58 -0.42 45.18
N SER A 297 -9.96 -1.45 44.59
CA SER A 297 -10.47 -2.81 44.55
C SER A 297 -9.34 -3.81 44.70
N GLY A 298 -9.27 -4.47 45.85
CA GLY A 298 -8.17 -5.38 46.17
C GLY A 298 -6.83 -4.64 46.21
N THR A 299 -5.88 -5.07 45.36
CA THR A 299 -4.54 -4.46 45.23
C THR A 299 -4.46 -3.40 44.13
N LEU A 300 -5.59 -3.01 43.53
CA LEU A 300 -5.63 -2.06 42.42
C LEU A 300 -6.36 -0.78 42.82
N THR A 301 -5.69 0.35 42.68
CA THR A 301 -6.26 1.70 42.76
C THR A 301 -6.43 2.25 41.34
N THR A 302 -7.68 2.50 40.94
CA THR A 302 -8.03 3.07 39.63
C THR A 302 -8.30 4.56 39.77
N VAL A 303 -7.63 5.37 38.96
CA VAL A 303 -7.75 6.83 38.89
C VAL A 303 -8.36 7.19 37.54
N GLN A 304 -9.48 7.90 37.52
CA GLN A 304 -10.20 8.27 36.30
C GLN A 304 -10.47 9.76 36.20
N TYR A 305 -10.27 10.32 35.01
CA TYR A 305 -10.60 11.71 34.70
C TYR A 305 -11.14 11.83 33.28
N GLN A 306 -12.30 12.45 33.12
CA GLN A 306 -12.85 12.79 31.80
C GLN A 306 -12.76 14.31 31.60
N PRO A 307 -12.11 14.78 30.52
CA PRO A 307 -12.16 16.19 30.15
C PRO A 307 -13.61 16.68 29.98
N PRO A 308 -13.93 17.91 30.42
CA PRO A 308 -15.32 18.40 30.47
C PRO A 308 -15.91 18.74 29.09
N ALA A 309 -15.09 18.81 28.05
CA ALA A 309 -15.50 19.08 26.68
C ALA A 309 -14.80 18.11 25.73
N LEU A 310 -15.37 17.93 24.53
CA LEU A 310 -14.71 17.19 23.47
C LEU A 310 -13.35 17.85 23.15
N LEU A 311 -12.31 17.05 23.12
CA LEU A 311 -10.99 17.48 22.69
C LEU A 311 -11.01 17.78 21.19
N ALA A 312 -10.22 18.75 20.72
CA ALA A 312 -10.24 19.16 19.31
C ALA A 312 -9.72 18.03 18.39
N PRO A 313 -10.18 17.93 17.13
CA PRO A 313 -9.64 16.92 16.22
C PRO A 313 -8.14 17.20 15.96
N PHE A 314 -7.33 16.15 15.92
CA PHE A 314 -5.87 16.20 15.73
C PHE A 314 -5.08 16.95 16.80
N SER A 315 -5.69 17.38 17.92
CA SER A 315 -4.94 18.04 18.97
C SER A 315 -4.12 17.04 19.78
N ALA A 316 -2.91 17.47 20.14
CA ALA A 316 -2.06 16.76 21.09
C ALA A 316 -2.41 17.18 22.51
N HIS A 317 -2.48 16.22 23.41
CA HIS A 317 -2.81 16.38 24.82
C HIS A 317 -1.84 15.57 25.69
N SER A 318 -1.82 15.90 26.97
CA SER A 318 -1.03 15.16 27.96
C SER A 318 -1.75 15.05 29.30
N TYR A 319 -1.44 14.00 30.05
CA TYR A 319 -1.86 13.89 31.44
C TYR A 319 -0.73 13.32 32.30
N GLN A 320 -0.70 13.74 33.56
CA GLN A 320 0.34 13.36 34.50
C GLN A 320 -0.31 12.83 35.77
N ILE A 321 0.28 11.79 36.34
CA ILE A 321 -0.07 11.27 37.66
C ILE A 321 1.18 11.22 38.54
N ALA A 322 1.05 11.68 39.78
CA ALA A 322 2.01 11.48 40.84
C ALA A 322 1.33 10.79 42.02
N TRP A 323 1.99 9.81 42.63
CA TRP A 323 1.48 9.09 43.80
C TRP A 323 2.64 8.66 44.70
N ALA A 324 2.30 8.30 45.93
CA ALA A 324 3.20 7.71 46.89
C ALA A 324 2.58 6.44 47.51
N ASP A 325 3.43 5.61 48.09
CA ASP A 325 2.99 4.51 48.94
C ASP A 325 2.73 4.97 50.38
N ASN A 326 2.16 4.09 51.20
CA ASN A 326 2.01 4.28 52.66
C ASN A 326 3.15 3.63 53.47
N GLY A 327 4.29 3.36 52.81
CA GLY A 327 5.43 2.65 53.39
C GLY A 327 6.28 3.50 54.34
N THR A 328 7.27 2.89 54.99
CA THR A 328 8.31 3.61 55.73
C THR A 328 9.68 3.00 55.38
N PRO A 329 10.52 3.71 54.60
CA PRO A 329 10.33 5.06 54.05
C PRO A 329 9.23 5.12 52.99
N VAL A 330 8.63 6.31 52.80
CA VAL A 330 7.66 6.56 51.74
C VAL A 330 8.37 6.63 50.40
N THR A 331 7.86 5.90 49.42
CA THR A 331 8.31 5.93 48.02
C THR A 331 7.30 6.70 47.18
N SER A 332 7.77 7.62 46.33
CA SER A 332 6.90 8.39 45.42
C SER A 332 7.30 8.21 43.97
N LYS A 333 6.31 8.24 43.08
CA LYS A 333 6.45 8.04 41.63
C LYS A 333 5.67 9.10 40.87
N THR A 334 6.06 9.34 39.63
CA THR A 334 5.39 10.29 38.74
C THR A 334 5.55 9.83 37.30
N ASN A 335 4.47 9.88 36.53
CA ASN A 335 4.41 9.49 35.13
C ASN A 335 3.65 10.56 34.34
N LEU A 336 4.16 10.87 33.14
CA LEU A 336 3.53 11.76 32.15
C LEU A 336 3.15 10.90 30.94
N PHE A 337 2.01 11.18 30.34
CA PHE A 337 1.56 10.51 29.12
C PHE A 337 1.11 11.57 28.15
N ALA A 338 1.48 11.44 26.87
CA ALA A 338 0.97 12.23 25.77
C ALA A 338 0.00 11.42 24.92
N PHE A 339 -0.91 12.05 24.18
CA PHE A 339 -1.72 11.38 23.16
C PHE A 339 -2.21 12.39 22.13
N THR A 340 -2.70 11.90 20.99
CA THR A 340 -3.30 12.74 19.94
C THR A 340 -4.72 12.27 19.63
N VAL A 341 -5.64 13.22 19.57
CA VAL A 341 -7.05 12.97 19.25
C VAL A 341 -7.21 12.64 17.77
N GLY A 342 -8.06 11.67 17.45
CA GLY A 342 -8.35 11.29 16.07
C GLY A 342 -9.14 12.34 15.29
N ALA A 343 -9.24 12.12 13.99
CA ALA A 343 -10.23 12.82 13.20
C ALA A 343 -11.63 12.45 13.66
N TYR A 344 -12.50 13.44 13.78
CA TYR A 344 -13.90 13.20 14.09
C TYR A 344 -14.75 14.35 13.55
N LEU A 345 -16.03 14.06 13.35
CA LEU A 345 -17.01 15.06 12.98
C LEU A 345 -17.95 15.31 14.17
N ASN A 346 -18.04 16.56 14.61
CA ASN A 346 -19.09 17.02 15.52
C ASN A 346 -20.06 17.91 14.76
N LEU A 347 -21.14 17.30 14.30
CA LEU A 347 -22.21 18.00 13.62
C LEU A 347 -22.93 18.91 14.61
N THR A 348 -22.91 20.21 14.34
CA THR A 348 -23.68 21.17 15.12
C THR A 348 -25.01 21.40 14.42
N LEU A 349 -26.08 20.89 15.04
CA LEU A 349 -27.46 21.03 14.58
C LEU A 349 -28.24 21.95 15.54
N GLY A 350 -29.02 22.87 14.99
CA GLY A 350 -29.99 23.66 15.75
C GLY A 350 -31.28 22.87 16.04
N PRO A 351 -32.32 23.53 16.60
CA PRO A 351 -33.65 22.93 16.62
C PRO A 351 -34.13 22.64 15.19
N PRO A 352 -34.73 21.46 14.93
CA PRO A 352 -35.26 21.14 13.62
C PRO A 352 -36.46 22.06 13.28
N LEU A 353 -36.54 22.45 12.02
CA LEU A 353 -37.76 23.01 11.41
C LEU A 353 -38.83 21.93 11.29
N TYR A 354 -38.40 20.73 10.91
CA TYR A 354 -39.21 19.52 10.79
C TYR A 354 -38.35 18.34 11.21
N LEU A 355 -38.93 17.39 11.95
CA LEU A 355 -38.28 16.16 12.36
C LEU A 355 -39.29 15.01 12.23
N GLU A 356 -38.86 13.92 11.63
CA GLU A 356 -39.55 12.64 11.58
C GLU A 356 -38.58 11.57 12.09
N THR A 357 -38.87 11.00 13.27
CA THR A 357 -38.07 9.94 13.89
C THR A 357 -38.64 8.55 13.61
N PHE A 358 -39.78 8.45 12.91
CA PHE A 358 -40.52 7.23 12.61
C PHE A 358 -41.07 6.46 13.82
N ASP A 359 -40.68 6.79 15.05
CA ASP A 359 -41.09 6.09 16.28
C ASP A 359 -42.60 6.12 16.53
N GLU A 360 -43.28 7.17 16.07
CA GLU A 360 -44.75 7.30 16.16
C GLU A 360 -45.48 6.67 14.96
N VAL A 361 -44.75 6.19 13.96
CA VAL A 361 -45.30 5.54 12.76
C VAL A 361 -45.37 4.03 12.99
N ALA A 362 -46.56 3.46 12.78
CA ALA A 362 -46.74 2.01 12.90
C ALA A 362 -45.94 1.25 11.84
N GLU A 363 -45.39 0.09 12.19
CA GLU A 363 -44.67 -0.75 11.24
C GLU A 363 -45.57 -1.14 10.05
N GLY A 364 -45.02 -1.11 8.83
CA GLY A 364 -45.78 -1.32 7.60
C GLY A 364 -46.54 -0.08 7.09
N ALA A 365 -46.60 1.00 7.86
CA ALA A 365 -47.18 2.27 7.42
C ALA A 365 -46.10 3.24 6.91
N LEU A 366 -46.54 4.39 6.41
CA LEU A 366 -45.69 5.51 6.03
C LEU A 366 -46.07 6.75 6.84
N PRO A 367 -45.13 7.69 7.08
CA PRO A 367 -45.46 9.00 7.63
C PRO A 367 -46.54 9.71 6.82
N ALA A 368 -47.30 10.60 7.48
CA ALA A 368 -48.38 11.31 6.82
C ALA A 368 -47.86 12.16 5.63
N GLY A 369 -48.46 11.94 4.45
CA GLY A 369 -48.09 12.65 3.22
C GLY A 369 -46.89 12.07 2.47
N TRP A 370 -46.24 11.03 3.01
CA TRP A 370 -45.18 10.31 2.33
C TRP A 370 -45.76 9.24 1.42
N SER A 371 -45.01 8.86 0.39
CA SER A 371 -45.43 7.85 -0.59
C SER A 371 -44.24 7.08 -1.12
N VAL A 372 -44.53 5.88 -1.65
CA VAL A 372 -43.53 4.98 -2.22
C VAL A 372 -43.96 4.54 -3.61
N THR A 373 -42.97 4.24 -4.44
CA THR A 373 -43.17 3.54 -5.72
C THR A 373 -41.98 2.64 -5.97
N ASN A 374 -42.18 1.53 -6.67
CA ASN A 374 -41.11 0.62 -7.03
C ASN A 374 -41.26 0.05 -8.44
N ALA A 375 -40.18 -0.56 -8.91
CA ALA A 375 -40.17 -1.52 -10.00
C ALA A 375 -39.44 -2.80 -9.55
N THR A 376 -39.70 -3.19 -8.30
CA THR A 376 -39.09 -4.35 -7.65
C THR A 376 -39.83 -5.62 -8.05
N ASP A 377 -39.09 -6.68 -8.36
CA ASP A 377 -39.69 -7.97 -8.70
C ASP A 377 -40.35 -8.62 -7.47
N THR A 378 -41.54 -9.20 -7.68
CA THR A 378 -42.26 -9.98 -6.67
C THR A 378 -41.59 -11.33 -6.46
N ASP A 379 -41.41 -11.73 -5.20
CA ASP A 379 -40.83 -13.02 -4.83
C ASP A 379 -41.85 -13.88 -4.06
N ILE A 380 -42.12 -13.55 -2.79
CA ILE A 380 -43.13 -14.22 -1.97
C ILE A 380 -44.34 -13.28 -1.77
N PRO A 381 -45.50 -13.57 -2.38
CA PRO A 381 -46.68 -12.73 -2.23
C PRO A 381 -47.21 -12.68 -0.79
N GLY A 382 -47.73 -11.52 -0.40
CA GLY A 382 -48.28 -11.24 0.92
C GLY A 382 -47.35 -10.39 1.80
N ALA A 383 -47.93 -9.62 2.71
CA ALA A 383 -47.19 -8.75 3.62
C ALA A 383 -46.73 -9.54 4.86
N ASP A 384 -45.42 -9.70 5.00
CA ASP A 384 -44.77 -10.24 6.19
C ASP A 384 -43.48 -9.46 6.49
N LEU A 385 -43.53 -8.64 7.54
CA LEU A 385 -42.40 -7.81 7.94
C LEU A 385 -41.19 -8.62 8.44
N ASN A 386 -41.35 -9.90 8.78
CA ASN A 386 -40.25 -10.76 9.22
C ASN A 386 -39.64 -11.60 8.08
N ASN A 387 -39.92 -11.25 6.82
CA ASN A 387 -39.35 -11.92 5.65
C ASN A 387 -39.00 -10.92 4.52
N PHE A 388 -37.70 -10.78 4.19
CA PHE A 388 -37.25 -9.86 3.13
C PHE A 388 -37.84 -10.17 1.75
N HIS A 389 -38.23 -11.41 1.49
CA HIS A 389 -38.83 -11.81 0.22
C HIS A 389 -40.32 -11.47 0.10
N SER A 390 -40.95 -10.97 1.18
CA SER A 390 -42.38 -10.66 1.18
C SER A 390 -42.70 -9.38 0.40
N ASP A 391 -43.99 -9.18 0.08
CA ASP A 391 -44.46 -7.96 -0.59
C ASP A 391 -44.25 -6.70 0.27
N SER A 392 -43.99 -6.83 1.58
CA SER A 392 -43.69 -5.70 2.46
C SER A 392 -42.42 -4.95 2.07
N TYR A 393 -41.49 -5.59 1.37
CA TYR A 393 -40.20 -5.02 0.96
C TYR A 393 -40.10 -4.81 -0.57
N LEU A 394 -41.23 -4.78 -1.28
CA LEU A 394 -41.27 -4.27 -2.66
C LEU A 394 -40.96 -2.77 -2.69
N ASP A 395 -41.36 -2.07 -1.62
CA ASP A 395 -41.20 -0.65 -1.39
C ASP A 395 -40.43 -0.40 -0.08
N TRP A 396 -40.08 0.87 0.15
CA TRP A 396 -39.63 1.32 1.46
C TRP A 396 -40.73 1.11 2.51
N VAL A 397 -40.34 0.59 3.67
CA VAL A 397 -41.26 0.23 4.75
C VAL A 397 -40.73 0.66 6.10
N VAL A 398 -41.61 1.19 6.96
CA VAL A 398 -41.26 1.46 8.36
C VAL A 398 -41.23 0.14 9.13
N ILE A 399 -40.10 -0.14 9.78
CA ILE A 399 -39.92 -1.31 10.65
C ILE A 399 -39.21 -0.89 11.94
N SER A 400 -39.34 -1.73 12.96
CA SER A 400 -38.65 -1.59 14.22
C SER A 400 -37.28 -2.26 14.20
N ARG A 401 -36.40 -1.80 15.09
CA ARG A 401 -35.12 -2.46 15.39
C ARG A 401 -35.30 -3.94 15.79
N SER A 402 -36.39 -4.26 16.50
CA SER A 402 -36.72 -5.66 16.82
C SER A 402 -37.09 -6.50 15.60
N THR A 403 -37.87 -5.94 14.67
CA THR A 403 -38.23 -6.64 13.42
C THR A 403 -37.02 -6.88 12.55
N LEU A 404 -36.12 -5.89 12.45
CA LEU A 404 -34.83 -6.06 11.77
C LEU A 404 -34.00 -7.17 12.42
N SER A 405 -33.96 -7.24 13.76
CA SER A 405 -33.29 -8.34 14.47
C SER A 405 -33.88 -9.70 14.17
N ASN A 406 -35.21 -9.80 14.05
CA ASN A 406 -35.87 -11.07 13.72
C ASN A 406 -35.52 -11.53 12.31
N LEU A 407 -35.51 -10.61 11.34
CA LEU A 407 -35.15 -10.90 9.94
C LEU A 407 -33.79 -11.56 9.83
N PHE A 408 -32.75 -10.96 10.40
CA PHE A 408 -31.38 -11.50 10.31
C PHE A 408 -31.17 -12.79 11.10
N ALA A 409 -32.02 -13.10 12.09
CA ALA A 409 -31.95 -14.35 12.85
C ALA A 409 -32.40 -15.60 12.06
N VAL A 410 -33.15 -15.42 10.96
CA VAL A 410 -33.74 -16.54 10.19
C VAL A 410 -33.16 -16.70 8.77
N VAL A 411 -32.29 -15.80 8.32
CA VAL A 411 -31.62 -15.89 7.01
C VAL A 411 -30.45 -16.90 7.06
N PRO A 412 -30.45 -17.97 6.24
CA PRO A 412 -29.33 -18.90 6.17
C PRO A 412 -28.06 -18.23 5.61
N GLY A 413 -27.00 -18.13 6.42
CA GLY A 413 -25.78 -17.38 6.06
C GLY A 413 -25.83 -15.88 6.40
N GLY A 414 -26.87 -15.43 7.10
CA GLY A 414 -27.10 -14.04 7.46
C GLY A 414 -25.97 -13.43 8.28
N ALA A 415 -25.43 -12.31 7.79
CA ALA A 415 -24.48 -11.48 8.49
C ALA A 415 -25.00 -11.11 9.90
N ASP A 416 -24.08 -11.05 10.87
CA ASP A 416 -24.33 -10.62 12.24
C ASP A 416 -25.30 -9.43 12.28
N TYR A 417 -26.49 -9.58 12.87
CA TYR A 417 -27.42 -8.46 13.07
C TYR A 417 -26.73 -7.25 13.72
N VAL A 418 -25.75 -7.51 14.61
CA VAL A 418 -24.95 -6.46 15.27
C VAL A 418 -24.24 -5.60 14.23
N SER A 419 -23.78 -6.20 13.12
CA SER A 419 -23.10 -5.47 12.06
C SER A 419 -24.01 -4.50 11.31
N THR A 420 -25.31 -4.79 11.20
CA THR A 420 -26.29 -3.94 10.49
C THR A 420 -26.50 -2.60 11.17
N VAL A 421 -26.42 -2.55 12.50
CA VAL A 421 -26.67 -1.35 13.31
C VAL A 421 -25.39 -0.64 13.75
N ASN A 422 -24.23 -1.06 13.25
CA ASN A 422 -22.96 -0.41 13.53
C ASN A 422 -22.99 1.07 13.12
N VAL A 423 -22.30 1.89 13.90
CA VAL A 423 -22.12 3.31 13.61
C VAL A 423 -20.64 3.54 13.33
N ALA A 424 -20.29 4.32 12.30
CA ALA A 424 -18.90 4.69 12.11
C ALA A 424 -18.36 5.39 13.37
N PRO A 425 -17.16 5.01 13.86
CA PRO A 425 -16.63 5.55 15.11
C PRO A 425 -16.41 7.06 15.01
N ASN A 426 -16.33 7.71 16.17
CA ASN A 426 -16.02 9.15 16.27
C ASN A 426 -17.01 10.06 15.53
N GLN A 427 -18.30 9.72 15.56
CA GLN A 427 -19.38 10.60 15.13
C GLN A 427 -20.03 11.28 16.34
N PHE A 428 -20.20 12.59 16.25
CA PHE A 428 -20.84 13.39 17.30
C PHE A 428 -21.88 14.31 16.71
N VAL A 429 -23.00 14.47 17.40
CA VAL A 429 -24.03 15.46 17.10
C VAL A 429 -24.23 16.31 18.35
N ASN A 430 -24.07 17.62 18.23
CA ASN A 430 -24.22 18.57 19.34
C ASN A 430 -23.38 18.20 20.58
N GLY A 431 -22.18 17.65 20.36
CA GLY A 431 -21.27 17.22 21.43
C GLY A 431 -21.57 15.83 22.02
N VAL A 432 -22.62 15.15 21.57
CA VAL A 432 -23.03 13.81 22.03
C VAL A 432 -22.52 12.77 21.04
N ALA A 433 -21.90 11.70 21.54
CA ALA A 433 -21.44 10.60 20.70
C ALA A 433 -22.64 9.86 20.10
N VAL A 434 -22.61 9.63 18.79
CA VAL A 434 -23.59 8.79 18.10
C VAL A 434 -23.17 7.34 18.31
N THR A 435 -23.90 6.63 19.17
CA THR A 435 -23.64 5.22 19.49
C THR A 435 -24.63 4.27 18.81
N ASN A 436 -25.76 4.80 18.34
CA ASN A 436 -26.74 4.11 17.51
C ASN A 436 -27.24 5.09 16.44
N LEU A 437 -27.52 4.58 15.24
CA LEU A 437 -28.18 5.33 14.17
C LEU A 437 -29.68 5.05 14.10
N ILE A 438 -30.16 4.09 14.89
CA ILE A 438 -31.57 3.70 14.99
C ILE A 438 -31.95 3.65 16.47
N ASP A 439 -32.97 4.40 16.84
CA ASP A 439 -33.51 4.38 18.20
C ASP A 439 -34.57 3.27 18.37
N THR A 440 -35.75 3.42 17.76
CA THR A 440 -36.80 2.37 17.78
C THR A 440 -37.27 1.97 16.40
N ASN A 441 -37.98 2.86 15.69
CA ASN A 441 -38.47 2.62 14.34
C ASN A 441 -37.67 3.45 13.33
N PHE A 442 -37.64 2.97 12.09
CA PHE A 442 -36.95 3.65 11.00
C PHE A 442 -37.56 3.18 9.68
N ILE A 443 -37.29 3.90 8.59
CA ILE A 443 -37.77 3.51 7.26
C ILE A 443 -36.67 2.81 6.47
N PHE A 444 -37.01 1.71 5.78
CA PHE A 444 -36.03 0.77 5.25
C PHE A 444 -36.42 0.23 3.88
N ALA A 445 -35.44 0.14 2.98
CA ALA A 445 -35.50 -0.58 1.72
C ALA A 445 -34.48 -1.72 1.74
N ALA A 446 -34.97 -2.95 1.52
CA ALA A 446 -34.15 -4.15 1.51
C ALA A 446 -33.92 -4.64 0.08
N SER A 447 -32.70 -5.06 -0.23
CA SER A 447 -32.37 -5.84 -1.43
C SER A 447 -31.72 -7.19 -1.06
N SER A 448 -31.28 -7.35 0.20
CA SER A 448 -30.60 -8.55 0.70
C SER A 448 -31.44 -9.80 0.48
N ASP A 449 -30.80 -10.84 -0.05
CA ASP A 449 -31.37 -12.16 -0.39
C ASP A 449 -32.54 -12.16 -1.39
N ARG A 450 -33.07 -11.00 -1.80
CA ARG A 450 -34.13 -10.94 -2.82
C ARG A 450 -33.55 -11.18 -4.22
N PHE A 451 -34.15 -12.11 -4.95
CA PHE A 451 -33.81 -12.34 -6.35
C PHE A 451 -34.50 -11.31 -7.27
N GLY A 452 -33.89 -11.03 -8.42
CA GLY A 452 -34.45 -10.13 -9.45
C GLY A 452 -34.00 -8.69 -9.33
N ASN A 453 -34.75 -7.76 -9.91
CA ASN A 453 -34.49 -6.33 -9.86
C ASN A 453 -35.07 -5.73 -8.58
N GLN A 454 -34.29 -4.94 -7.83
CA GLN A 454 -34.80 -4.13 -6.72
C GLN A 454 -34.59 -2.65 -7.03
N ILE A 455 -35.70 -1.93 -7.25
CA ILE A 455 -35.72 -0.52 -7.64
C ILE A 455 -36.82 0.16 -6.83
N GLN A 456 -36.44 0.91 -5.81
CA GLN A 456 -37.36 1.44 -4.80
C GLN A 456 -37.20 2.94 -4.64
N TYR A 457 -38.32 3.65 -4.59
CA TYR A 457 -38.36 5.10 -4.39
C TYR A 457 -39.24 5.47 -3.22
N LEU A 458 -38.76 6.39 -2.40
CA LEU A 458 -39.48 7.00 -1.29
C LEU A 458 -39.58 8.51 -1.53
N PHE A 459 -40.77 9.06 -1.34
CA PHE A 459 -41.05 10.48 -1.51
C PHE A 459 -41.67 11.05 -0.23
N THR A 460 -41.18 12.19 0.22
CA THR A 460 -41.79 12.93 1.33
C THR A 460 -43.01 13.71 0.85
N GLY A 461 -43.77 14.26 1.81
CA GLY A 461 -44.67 15.39 1.53
C GLY A 461 -43.90 16.67 1.19
N ASP A 462 -44.64 17.75 0.90
CA ASP A 462 -44.05 19.08 0.67
C ASP A 462 -43.84 19.83 2.00
N TYR A 463 -42.63 20.33 2.20
CA TYR A 463 -42.25 21.18 3.32
C TYR A 463 -42.23 22.65 2.91
N ASN A 464 -42.81 23.51 3.75
CA ASN A 464 -42.81 24.95 3.54
C ASN A 464 -41.64 25.59 4.30
N LEU A 465 -40.61 25.96 3.56
CA LEU A 465 -39.39 26.61 4.06
C LEU A 465 -39.35 28.12 3.71
N SER A 466 -40.51 28.73 3.47
CA SER A 466 -40.59 30.18 3.21
C SER A 466 -40.01 30.97 4.37
N GLY A 467 -39.15 31.96 4.06
CA GLY A 467 -38.46 32.78 5.05
C GLY A 467 -37.26 32.10 5.73
N GLN A 468 -36.97 30.83 5.43
CA GLN A 468 -35.77 30.14 5.92
C GLN A 468 -34.61 30.32 4.93
N ALA A 469 -33.40 30.41 5.46
CA ALA A 469 -32.15 30.46 4.70
C ALA A 469 -31.17 29.44 5.30
N ASN A 470 -30.13 29.07 4.56
CA ASN A 470 -29.19 28.04 5.01
C ASN A 470 -29.88 26.73 5.40
N VAL A 471 -30.77 26.26 4.53
CA VAL A 471 -31.49 25.00 4.72
C VAL A 471 -30.54 23.82 4.58
N TYR A 472 -30.58 22.90 5.55
CA TYR A 472 -29.89 21.61 5.52
C TYR A 472 -30.87 20.46 5.76
N LEU A 473 -30.59 19.32 5.13
CA LEU A 473 -31.17 18.02 5.47
C LEU A 473 -30.15 17.25 6.32
N SER A 474 -30.59 16.70 7.44
CA SER A 474 -29.85 15.70 8.22
C SER A 474 -30.66 14.42 8.30
N PHE A 475 -29.98 13.28 8.30
CA PHE A 475 -30.60 11.99 8.63
C PHE A 475 -29.54 10.98 9.04
N HIS A 476 -29.95 9.97 9.80
CA HIS A 476 -29.14 8.79 10.10
C HIS A 476 -29.23 7.83 8.92
N SER A 477 -28.11 7.61 8.24
CA SER A 477 -28.01 6.69 7.10
C SER A 477 -27.49 5.35 7.59
N ILE A 478 -28.24 4.29 7.37
CA ILE A 478 -27.78 2.90 7.56
C ILE A 478 -27.51 2.21 6.22
N TYR A 479 -27.10 2.98 5.21
CA TYR A 479 -26.80 2.47 3.87
C TYR A 479 -25.66 1.45 3.91
N THR A 480 -25.88 0.32 3.24
CA THR A 480 -24.85 -0.68 2.97
C THR A 480 -25.07 -1.18 1.55
N GLN A 481 -24.00 -1.19 0.75
CA GLN A 481 -24.04 -1.63 -0.63
C GLN A 481 -23.30 -2.96 -0.79
N ASN A 482 -23.78 -3.77 -1.74
CA ASN A 482 -23.04 -4.89 -2.31
C ASN A 482 -23.16 -4.79 -3.84
N GLN A 483 -22.01 -4.83 -4.51
CA GLN A 483 -21.73 -4.82 -5.94
C GLN A 483 -22.68 -3.97 -6.79
N ASN A 484 -22.14 -2.83 -7.25
CA ASN A 484 -22.75 -1.93 -8.22
C ASN A 484 -24.21 -1.54 -7.90
N SER A 485 -24.43 -1.05 -6.67
CA SER A 485 -25.72 -0.57 -6.18
C SER A 485 -25.77 0.96 -6.11
N LEU A 486 -26.98 1.54 -6.09
CA LEU A 486 -27.17 2.99 -5.95
C LEU A 486 -28.04 3.30 -4.74
N GLY A 487 -27.52 4.14 -3.84
CA GLY A 487 -28.32 4.93 -2.91
C GLY A 487 -28.30 6.39 -3.35
N ALA A 488 -29.47 7.02 -3.51
CA ALA A 488 -29.53 8.43 -3.92
C ALA A 488 -30.52 9.24 -3.08
N VAL A 489 -30.18 10.51 -2.88
CA VAL A 489 -31.01 11.55 -2.29
C VAL A 489 -31.11 12.70 -3.27
N GLU A 490 -32.32 13.12 -3.57
CA GLU A 490 -32.65 14.26 -4.43
C GLU A 490 -33.73 15.11 -3.77
N TYR A 491 -33.82 16.38 -4.16
CA TYR A 491 -34.89 17.26 -3.70
C TYR A 491 -35.50 18.06 -4.85
N SER A 492 -36.73 18.51 -4.66
CA SER A 492 -37.49 19.31 -5.60
C SER A 492 -37.97 20.58 -4.90
N ILE A 493 -38.07 21.67 -5.65
CA ILE A 493 -38.63 22.95 -5.18
C ILE A 493 -39.92 23.31 -5.91
N ASP A 494 -40.43 22.42 -6.76
CA ASP A 494 -41.61 22.61 -7.62
C ASP A 494 -42.63 21.46 -7.46
N GLY A 495 -42.64 20.81 -6.29
CA GLY A 495 -43.61 19.74 -5.97
C GLY A 495 -43.32 18.41 -6.66
N GLY A 496 -42.08 18.17 -7.09
CA GLY A 496 -41.62 16.94 -7.73
C GLY A 496 -41.66 16.95 -9.26
N ALA A 497 -41.85 18.13 -9.89
CA ALA A 497 -41.83 18.24 -11.35
C ALA A 497 -40.40 18.17 -11.91
N THR A 498 -39.43 18.74 -11.18
CA THR A 498 -38.00 18.60 -11.45
C THR A 498 -37.23 18.25 -10.17
N TRP A 499 -36.07 17.59 -10.35
CA TRP A 499 -35.22 17.13 -9.26
C TRP A 499 -33.84 17.78 -9.32
N LEU A 500 -33.32 18.09 -8.14
CA LEU A 500 -32.02 18.69 -7.87
C LEU A 500 -31.17 17.70 -7.04
N PRO A 501 -29.84 17.69 -7.25
CA PRO A 501 -28.96 16.74 -6.58
C PRO A 501 -28.76 17.07 -5.10
N ALA A 502 -28.69 16.04 -4.25
CA ALA A 502 -28.32 16.19 -2.84
C ALA A 502 -27.18 15.25 -2.43
N LEU A 503 -27.30 13.94 -2.66
CA LEU A 503 -26.25 12.97 -2.34
C LEU A 503 -26.42 11.70 -3.19
N TYR A 504 -25.35 11.23 -3.82
CA TYR A 504 -25.33 9.97 -4.57
C TYR A 504 -24.24 9.08 -3.99
N MET A 505 -24.61 7.89 -3.57
CA MET A 505 -23.76 6.91 -2.91
C MET A 505 -23.54 5.75 -3.88
N LEU A 506 -22.30 5.60 -4.34
CA LEU A 506 -21.86 4.60 -5.32
C LEU A 506 -20.61 3.89 -4.79
N ASP A 507 -20.31 2.72 -5.32
CA ASP A 507 -19.01 2.09 -5.08
C ASP A 507 -17.88 2.97 -5.62
N GLY A 508 -16.82 3.12 -4.84
CA GLY A 508 -15.69 3.99 -5.20
C GLY A 508 -15.12 3.71 -6.60
N PRO A 509 -14.90 2.44 -7.00
CA PRO A 509 -14.49 2.05 -8.35
C PRO A 509 -15.46 2.45 -9.47
N ASP A 510 -16.74 2.67 -9.17
CA ASP A 510 -17.75 3.08 -10.15
C ASP A 510 -17.77 4.60 -10.38
N ILE A 511 -17.05 5.36 -9.55
CA ILE A 511 -16.83 6.78 -9.77
C ILE A 511 -15.65 6.94 -10.73
N PHE A 512 -15.98 7.09 -12.00
CA PHE A 512 -14.99 7.21 -13.05
C PHE A 512 -14.29 8.55 -13.05
N LEU A 513 -13.04 8.49 -13.52
CA LEU A 513 -12.19 9.64 -13.71
C LEU A 513 -11.92 9.82 -15.22
N ASP A 514 -11.85 11.08 -15.66
CA ASP A 514 -11.40 11.42 -17.00
C ASP A 514 -9.88 11.15 -17.17
N ALA A 515 -9.35 11.33 -18.39
CA ALA A 515 -7.92 11.14 -18.68
C ALA A 515 -6.98 12.06 -17.88
N LEU A 516 -7.51 13.09 -17.23
CA LEU A 516 -6.79 14.05 -16.39
C LEU A 516 -6.98 13.74 -14.89
N GLY A 517 -7.73 12.71 -14.53
CA GLY A 517 -7.98 12.28 -13.16
C GLY A 517 -9.13 13.02 -12.44
N HIS A 518 -9.96 13.78 -13.16
CA HIS A 518 -11.13 14.46 -12.58
C HIS A 518 -12.36 13.56 -12.60
N VAL A 519 -13.30 13.74 -11.67
CA VAL A 519 -14.55 12.97 -11.65
C VAL A 519 -15.35 13.21 -12.93
N ASP A 520 -15.55 12.15 -13.72
CA ASP A 520 -16.41 12.15 -14.90
C ASP A 520 -17.80 11.63 -14.51
N ALA A 521 -18.54 12.48 -13.81
CA ALA A 521 -19.86 12.11 -13.31
C ALA A 521 -20.83 11.70 -14.43
N SER A 522 -20.72 12.32 -15.62
CA SER A 522 -21.53 11.92 -16.78
C SER A 522 -21.29 10.46 -17.16
N ASN A 523 -20.04 10.03 -17.22
CA ASN A 523 -19.72 8.65 -17.53
C ASN A 523 -20.06 7.71 -16.36
N SER A 524 -19.82 8.10 -15.10
CA SER A 524 -20.21 7.29 -13.93
C SER A 524 -21.71 6.98 -13.93
N PHE A 525 -22.58 7.93 -14.30
CA PHE A 525 -24.02 7.68 -14.40
C PHE A 525 -24.45 6.98 -15.69
N ALA A 526 -23.72 7.15 -16.80
CA ALA A 526 -24.09 6.58 -18.09
C ALA A 526 -23.52 5.18 -18.34
N TYR A 527 -22.50 4.77 -17.60
CA TYR A 527 -21.83 3.51 -17.82
C TYR A 527 -22.72 2.32 -17.50
N VAL A 528 -22.65 1.32 -18.37
CA VAL A 528 -23.50 0.15 -18.30
C VAL A 528 -22.78 -0.95 -17.52
N HIS A 529 -23.29 -1.25 -16.34
CA HIS A 529 -22.81 -2.31 -15.47
C HIS A 529 -23.59 -3.61 -15.75
N ALA A 530 -22.95 -4.76 -15.55
CA ALA A 530 -23.55 -6.07 -15.83
C ALA A 530 -24.63 -6.47 -14.82
N ASP A 531 -24.59 -5.85 -13.65
CA ASP A 531 -25.28 -6.15 -12.39
C ASP A 531 -26.14 -4.96 -11.88
N VAL A 532 -26.17 -3.84 -12.62
CA VAL A 532 -27.16 -2.77 -12.39
C VAL A 532 -28.46 -3.11 -13.13
N PRO A 533 -29.61 -3.19 -12.43
CA PRO A 533 -30.91 -3.43 -13.06
C PRO A 533 -31.29 -2.39 -14.14
N PRO A 534 -32.29 -2.69 -15.02
CA PRO A 534 -32.48 -4.04 -15.55
C PRO A 534 -31.18 -4.48 -16.23
N LEU A 535 -30.77 -5.72 -16.01
CA LEU A 535 -29.43 -6.16 -16.41
C LEU A 535 -29.27 -6.26 -17.94
N PRO A 536 -28.24 -5.64 -18.55
CA PRO A 536 -27.30 -4.68 -17.97
C PRO A 536 -27.84 -3.23 -18.00
N GLY A 537 -27.56 -2.44 -16.96
CA GLY A 537 -28.14 -1.11 -16.73
C GLY A 537 -27.13 -0.06 -16.30
N ASN A 538 -27.57 1.17 -16.10
CA ASN A 538 -26.74 2.29 -15.65
C ASN A 538 -27.42 3.07 -14.52
N TYR A 539 -26.64 3.71 -13.65
CA TYR A 539 -27.18 4.44 -12.50
C TYR A 539 -28.05 5.65 -12.90
N GLY A 540 -27.73 6.28 -14.02
CA GLY A 540 -28.42 7.45 -14.54
C GLY A 540 -29.91 7.21 -14.84
N ALA A 541 -30.31 5.97 -15.12
CA ALA A 541 -31.70 5.58 -15.35
C ALA A 541 -32.59 5.75 -14.11
N TYR A 542 -32.00 5.87 -12.93
CA TYR A 542 -32.70 5.81 -11.64
C TYR A 542 -32.80 7.15 -10.92
N ILE A 543 -32.03 8.13 -11.34
CA ILE A 543 -32.02 9.47 -10.76
C ILE A 543 -32.97 10.41 -11.52
N GLY A 544 -33.46 11.44 -10.83
CA GLY A 544 -34.45 12.39 -11.34
C GLY A 544 -33.80 13.62 -11.95
N VAL A 545 -32.56 13.92 -11.58
CA VAL A 545 -31.78 15.00 -12.20
C VAL A 545 -31.61 14.73 -13.68
N ALA A 546 -31.99 15.71 -14.51
CA ALA A 546 -31.95 15.60 -15.95
C ALA A 546 -30.52 15.31 -16.46
N GLN A 547 -30.40 14.44 -17.47
CA GLN A 547 -29.11 14.02 -18.05
C GLN A 547 -28.19 15.19 -18.45
N SER A 548 -28.77 16.30 -18.91
CA SER A 548 -28.03 17.52 -19.24
C SER A 548 -27.23 18.13 -18.08
N GLN A 549 -27.51 17.71 -16.83
CA GLN A 549 -26.86 18.19 -15.61
C GLN A 549 -25.86 17.19 -15.03
N TRP A 550 -25.74 15.97 -15.57
CA TRP A 550 -24.90 14.92 -14.98
C TRP A 550 -23.42 15.30 -14.87
N ALA A 551 -22.91 16.10 -15.81
CA ALA A 551 -21.53 16.60 -15.77
C ALA A 551 -21.23 17.45 -14.52
N ASN A 552 -22.25 18.01 -13.88
CA ASN A 552 -22.14 18.84 -12.69
C ASN A 552 -22.33 18.06 -11.37
N LEU A 553 -22.52 16.73 -11.43
CA LEU A 553 -22.84 15.93 -10.25
C LEU A 553 -21.62 15.50 -9.42
N GLY A 554 -20.40 15.74 -9.91
CA GLY A 554 -19.15 15.41 -9.21
C GLY A 554 -19.13 15.73 -7.71
N PRO A 555 -19.51 16.97 -7.27
CA PRO A 555 -19.53 17.35 -5.85
C PRO A 555 -20.53 16.59 -4.95
N PHE A 556 -21.52 15.92 -5.55
CA PHE A 556 -22.58 15.19 -4.86
C PHE A 556 -22.33 13.67 -4.83
N LEU A 557 -21.28 13.20 -5.52
CA LEU A 557 -20.87 11.81 -5.50
C LEU A 557 -20.07 11.51 -4.23
N SER A 558 -20.59 10.59 -3.43
CA SER A 558 -19.93 10.01 -2.26
C SER A 558 -19.50 8.60 -2.60
N ALA A 559 -18.19 8.39 -2.76
CA ALA A 559 -17.62 7.05 -2.79
C ALA A 559 -17.98 6.31 -1.50
N ARG A 560 -18.50 5.10 -1.64
CA ARG A 560 -18.76 4.14 -0.56
C ARG A 560 -17.91 2.91 -0.79
N VAL A 561 -17.64 2.19 0.28
CA VAL A 561 -16.85 0.95 0.21
C VAL A 561 -17.80 -0.23 0.03
N ASN A 562 -17.54 -1.08 -0.96
CA ASN A 562 -18.30 -2.31 -1.15
C ASN A 562 -18.23 -3.23 0.09
N ASP A 563 -19.37 -3.80 0.49
CA ASP A 563 -19.51 -4.71 1.64
C ASP A 563 -19.01 -4.16 2.98
N ASP A 564 -18.92 -2.83 3.13
CA ASP A 564 -18.49 -2.20 4.36
C ASP A 564 -19.64 -1.99 5.33
N LEU A 565 -19.53 -2.62 6.50
CA LEU A 565 -20.57 -2.66 7.51
C LEU A 565 -20.51 -1.47 8.49
N VAL A 566 -19.66 -0.47 8.29
CA VAL A 566 -19.40 0.60 9.26
C VAL A 566 -19.30 1.99 8.61
N GLU A 567 -18.40 2.20 7.65
CA GLU A 567 -18.06 3.47 6.99
C GLU A 567 -19.28 4.17 6.39
N SER A 568 -20.14 3.38 5.77
CA SER A 568 -21.31 3.91 5.06
C SER A 568 -22.45 4.30 6.01
N LYS A 569 -22.37 3.87 7.28
CA LYS A 569 -23.36 4.10 8.33
C LYS A 569 -23.00 5.31 9.16
N ARG A 570 -23.66 6.43 8.89
CA ARG A 570 -23.33 7.72 9.49
C ARG A 570 -24.47 8.71 9.46
N VAL A 571 -24.32 9.77 10.26
CA VAL A 571 -25.19 10.94 10.18
C VAL A 571 -24.79 11.74 8.94
N GLU A 572 -25.68 11.80 7.96
CA GLU A 572 -25.51 12.63 6.77
C GLU A 572 -26.02 14.03 7.03
N LEU A 573 -25.28 15.04 6.58
CA LEU A 573 -25.71 16.43 6.60
C LEU A 573 -25.49 17.07 5.22
N ILE A 574 -26.54 17.60 4.61
CA ILE A 574 -26.54 18.04 3.22
C ILE A 574 -27.06 19.47 3.13
N ARG A 575 -26.28 20.37 2.52
CA ARG A 575 -26.70 21.75 2.21
C ARG A 575 -27.62 21.77 0.98
N LEU A 576 -28.81 22.35 1.13
CA LEU A 576 -29.82 22.43 0.06
C LEU A 576 -30.00 23.87 -0.43
N VAL A 577 -29.03 24.40 -1.18
CA VAL A 577 -28.97 25.83 -1.54
C VAL A 577 -30.26 26.35 -2.17
N GLN A 578 -30.87 25.58 -3.07
CA GLN A 578 -32.06 26.03 -3.79
C GLN A 578 -33.35 25.87 -2.99
N ALA A 579 -33.33 25.14 -1.86
CA ALA A 579 -34.48 24.98 -0.97
C ALA A 579 -34.70 26.22 -0.07
N ASP A 580 -33.73 27.12 0.00
CA ASP A 580 -33.86 28.38 0.74
C ASP A 580 -35.07 29.18 0.23
N ASN A 581 -35.91 29.62 1.18
CA ASN A 581 -37.09 30.43 0.93
C ASN A 581 -38.10 29.80 -0.06
N GLN A 582 -38.18 28.47 -0.13
CA GLN A 582 -39.14 27.74 -0.98
C GLN A 582 -40.33 27.22 -0.19
N ALA A 583 -41.52 27.26 -0.80
CA ALA A 583 -42.77 26.83 -0.13
C ALA A 583 -43.12 25.36 -0.35
N THR A 584 -42.51 24.70 -1.34
CA THR A 584 -42.86 23.35 -1.81
C THR A 584 -41.61 22.50 -1.99
N VAL A 585 -40.90 22.23 -0.89
CA VAL A 585 -39.68 21.41 -0.91
C VAL A 585 -40.04 19.95 -0.66
N ARG A 586 -39.67 19.06 -1.59
CA ARG A 586 -39.94 17.62 -1.52
C ARG A 586 -38.65 16.83 -1.67
N PHE A 587 -38.52 15.71 -0.98
CA PHE A 587 -37.36 14.82 -1.08
C PHE A 587 -37.72 13.50 -1.75
N ARG A 588 -36.72 12.93 -2.41
CA ARG A 588 -36.75 11.59 -2.98
C ARG A 588 -35.53 10.83 -2.53
N PHE A 589 -35.77 9.64 -1.98
CA PHE A 589 -34.74 8.65 -1.70
C PHE A 589 -34.89 7.48 -2.66
N THR A 590 -33.77 7.00 -3.18
CA THR A 590 -33.72 5.92 -4.17
C THR A 590 -32.78 4.83 -3.68
N GLN A 591 -33.22 3.58 -3.77
CA GLN A 591 -32.38 2.40 -3.58
C GLN A 591 -32.51 1.52 -4.82
N VAL A 592 -31.37 1.15 -5.41
CA VAL A 592 -31.29 0.23 -6.55
C VAL A 592 -30.21 -0.79 -6.30
N GLY A 593 -30.49 -2.05 -6.60
CA GLY A 593 -29.49 -3.12 -6.60
C GLY A 593 -30.07 -4.47 -7.01
N GLN A 594 -29.17 -5.45 -7.14
CA GLN A 594 -29.50 -6.87 -7.24
C GLN A 594 -28.67 -7.62 -6.21
N ASN A 595 -29.30 -8.32 -5.27
CA ASN A 595 -28.61 -8.91 -4.10
C ASN A 595 -27.73 -7.88 -3.35
N SER A 596 -28.07 -6.59 -3.43
CA SER A 596 -27.40 -5.57 -2.64
C SER A 596 -27.91 -5.64 -1.20
N TYR A 597 -27.20 -5.08 -0.23
CA TYR A 597 -27.65 -5.17 1.18
C TYR A 597 -28.94 -4.36 1.43
N TYR A 598 -28.84 -3.06 1.69
CA TYR A 598 -30.00 -2.27 2.14
C TYR A 598 -29.73 -0.77 2.21
N PHE A 599 -30.81 0.01 2.24
CA PHE A 599 -30.77 1.42 2.61
C PHE A 599 -31.88 1.74 3.60
N GLY A 600 -31.53 2.23 4.79
CA GLY A 600 -32.49 2.79 5.73
C GLY A 600 -32.12 4.18 6.20
N ILE A 601 -33.15 4.85 6.72
CA ILE A 601 -33.13 6.24 7.15
C ILE A 601 -33.83 6.32 8.50
N ASP A 602 -33.21 7.01 9.44
CA ASP A 602 -33.81 7.44 10.70
C ASP A 602 -33.52 8.94 10.93
N ASP A 603 -34.23 9.57 11.87
CA ASP A 603 -34.07 10.98 12.26
C ASP A 603 -34.03 11.95 11.05
N PHE A 604 -35.01 11.86 10.16
CA PHE A 604 -35.13 12.78 9.03
C PHE A 604 -35.44 14.19 9.55
N GLY A 605 -34.47 15.10 9.43
CA GLY A 605 -34.57 16.46 9.97
C GLY A 605 -34.23 17.54 8.95
N LEU A 606 -35.03 18.61 8.93
CA LEU A 606 -34.74 19.83 8.19
C LEU A 606 -34.33 20.94 9.14
N TYR A 607 -33.25 21.66 8.81
CA TYR A 607 -32.65 22.66 9.69
C TYR A 607 -32.35 23.95 8.96
N SER A 608 -32.37 25.06 9.69
CA SER A 608 -31.82 26.36 9.28
C SER A 608 -30.58 26.65 10.13
N LEU A 609 -29.39 26.58 9.54
CA LEU A 609 -28.11 26.64 10.27
C LEU A 609 -27.32 27.92 9.93
N ASN A 610 -27.03 28.74 10.94
CA ASN A 610 -26.42 30.07 10.73
C ASN A 610 -24.88 30.08 10.68
N ALA A 611 -24.20 29.02 11.12
CA ALA A 611 -22.79 28.74 10.90
C ALA A 611 -22.44 27.33 11.42
N GLY A 612 -21.45 26.68 10.79
CA GLY A 612 -20.61 25.67 11.47
C GLY A 612 -20.92 24.21 11.16
N ASN A 613 -20.46 23.72 10.01
CA ASN A 613 -20.10 22.31 9.75
C ASN A 613 -19.03 22.29 8.64
N GLN A 614 -17.89 22.94 8.90
CA GLN A 614 -16.77 23.01 7.97
C GLN A 614 -16.18 21.61 7.72
N PRO A 615 -15.51 21.40 6.57
CA PRO A 615 -14.87 20.12 6.32
C PRO A 615 -13.80 19.84 7.38
N VAL A 616 -13.79 18.62 7.90
CA VAL A 616 -12.70 18.08 8.71
C VAL A 616 -11.97 17.06 7.84
N ILE A 617 -10.69 17.28 7.59
CA ILE A 617 -9.88 16.31 6.86
C ILE A 617 -9.69 15.11 7.76
N SER A 618 -10.16 13.93 7.37
CA SER A 618 -10.07 12.70 8.17
C SER A 618 -8.84 11.85 7.86
N SER A 619 -8.28 12.00 6.66
CA SER A 619 -6.99 11.45 6.29
C SER A 619 -6.24 12.41 5.39
N VAL A 620 -4.99 12.70 5.74
CA VAL A 620 -4.12 13.57 4.95
C VAL A 620 -3.43 12.75 3.84
N PRO A 621 -3.04 13.39 2.71
CA PRO A 621 -2.29 12.70 1.67
C PRO A 621 -0.96 12.15 2.19
N ALA A 622 -0.58 10.96 1.75
CA ALA A 622 0.69 10.33 2.12
C ALA A 622 1.82 10.71 1.15
N SER A 623 3.01 11.01 1.69
CA SER A 623 4.23 11.22 0.89
C SER A 623 4.61 9.98 0.08
N GLN A 624 5.20 10.18 -1.10
CA GLN A 624 5.58 9.10 -2.02
C GLN A 624 6.99 9.28 -2.58
N THR A 625 7.63 8.17 -2.91
CA THR A 625 8.88 8.15 -3.69
C THR A 625 8.63 7.35 -4.97
N VAL A 626 8.72 8.01 -6.12
CA VAL A 626 8.31 7.46 -7.43
C VAL A 626 9.40 7.73 -8.47
N ALA A 627 9.74 6.75 -9.30
CA ALA A 627 10.69 6.94 -10.39
C ALA A 627 10.08 7.74 -11.54
N VAL A 628 10.91 8.48 -12.29
CA VAL A 628 10.48 9.19 -13.51
C VAL A 628 9.77 8.22 -14.45
N GLY A 629 8.64 8.65 -15.02
CA GLY A 629 7.81 7.85 -15.93
C GLY A 629 6.73 7.00 -15.22
N ASN A 630 6.88 6.68 -13.93
CA ASN A 630 5.87 5.94 -13.18
C ASN A 630 4.71 6.84 -12.74
N MET A 631 3.56 6.25 -12.42
CA MET A 631 2.40 6.94 -11.87
C MET A 631 2.56 7.24 -10.38
N ALA A 632 2.14 8.43 -9.94
CA ALA A 632 1.92 8.77 -8.53
C ALA A 632 0.43 9.09 -8.29
N GLN A 633 -0.10 8.75 -7.11
CA GLN A 633 -1.50 9.01 -6.76
C GLN A 633 -1.65 9.44 -5.31
N PHE A 634 -2.19 10.63 -5.07
CA PHE A 634 -2.54 11.12 -3.74
C PHE A 634 -4.05 11.00 -3.50
N SER A 635 -4.45 10.82 -2.24
CA SER A 635 -5.85 10.79 -1.79
C SER A 635 -6.00 11.60 -0.50
N VAL A 636 -7.21 12.12 -0.27
CA VAL A 636 -7.59 12.79 0.99
C VAL A 636 -8.93 12.25 1.47
N GLY A 637 -9.12 12.13 2.78
CA GLY A 637 -10.41 11.87 3.40
C GLY A 637 -10.99 13.15 3.98
N ALA A 638 -12.29 13.37 3.85
CA ALA A 638 -12.98 14.51 4.45
C ALA A 638 -14.33 14.11 5.04
N LEU A 639 -14.69 14.77 6.13
CA LEU A 639 -15.98 14.66 6.83
C LEU A 639 -16.61 16.06 6.93
N GLY A 640 -17.92 16.14 7.07
CA GLY A 640 -18.65 17.42 7.13
C GLY A 640 -19.90 17.43 6.26
N ALA A 641 -20.47 18.63 6.06
CA ALA A 641 -21.67 18.78 5.27
C ALA A 641 -21.38 18.69 3.76
N TRP A 642 -22.19 17.92 3.03
CA TRP A 642 -22.19 17.85 1.57
C TRP A 642 -22.79 19.11 0.92
N PRO A 643 -22.39 19.46 -0.31
CA PRO A 643 -21.35 18.83 -1.14
C PRO A 643 -19.93 19.32 -0.82
N PHE A 644 -18.92 18.50 -1.12
CA PHE A 644 -17.51 18.88 -1.02
C PHE A 644 -16.95 19.37 -2.37
N ALA A 645 -16.03 20.33 -2.29
CA ALA A 645 -15.18 20.73 -3.40
C ALA A 645 -13.71 20.61 -2.99
N TYR A 646 -12.88 20.05 -3.88
CA TYR A 646 -11.45 19.86 -3.66
C TYR A 646 -10.65 20.79 -4.57
N GLN A 647 -9.45 21.18 -4.14
CA GLN A 647 -8.47 21.86 -4.96
C GLN A 647 -7.07 21.44 -4.53
N TRP A 648 -6.41 20.61 -5.35
CA TRP A 648 -5.02 20.22 -5.13
C TRP A 648 -4.07 21.36 -5.46
N ARG A 649 -2.96 21.44 -4.73
CA ARG A 649 -1.89 22.41 -4.93
C ARG A 649 -0.53 21.73 -4.92
N HIS A 650 0.37 22.20 -5.77
CA HIS A 650 1.78 21.82 -5.78
C HIS A 650 2.61 23.02 -5.30
N SER A 651 3.37 22.81 -4.23
CA SER A 651 4.17 23.85 -3.57
C SER A 651 3.35 25.12 -3.24
N GLY A 652 2.11 24.92 -2.79
CA GLY A 652 1.17 25.99 -2.44
C GLY A 652 0.43 26.65 -3.62
N THR A 653 0.71 26.26 -4.86
CA THR A 653 0.05 26.79 -6.06
C THR A 653 -1.01 25.83 -6.57
N ASN A 654 -2.22 26.30 -6.86
CA ASN A 654 -3.31 25.47 -7.38
C ASN A 654 -2.90 24.74 -8.66
N LEU A 655 -3.18 23.44 -8.72
CA LEU A 655 -3.14 22.64 -9.93
C LEU A 655 -4.50 22.79 -10.64
N PRO A 656 -4.56 23.48 -11.79
CA PRO A 656 -5.83 23.72 -12.46
C PRO A 656 -6.53 22.41 -12.84
N GLY A 657 -7.84 22.34 -12.60
CA GLY A 657 -8.66 21.17 -12.90
C GLY A 657 -8.64 20.09 -11.81
N SER A 658 -7.58 20.00 -11.01
CA SER A 658 -7.43 18.96 -9.97
C SER A 658 -8.37 19.17 -8.77
N THR A 659 -9.65 18.85 -8.96
CA THR A 659 -10.76 19.12 -8.02
C THR A 659 -11.45 17.85 -7.51
N SER A 660 -10.77 16.71 -7.59
CA SER A 660 -11.24 15.42 -7.08
C SER A 660 -10.62 15.10 -5.70
N GLN A 661 -11.22 14.14 -4.99
CA GLN A 661 -10.65 13.54 -3.77
C GLN A 661 -9.28 12.88 -4.04
N HIS A 662 -9.02 12.51 -5.29
CA HIS A 662 -7.75 11.95 -5.73
C HIS A 662 -6.99 12.91 -6.65
N LEU A 663 -5.66 12.90 -6.56
CA LEU A 663 -4.78 13.50 -7.55
C LEU A 663 -3.93 12.40 -8.17
N VAL A 664 -4.08 12.19 -9.48
CA VAL A 664 -3.28 11.22 -10.24
C VAL A 664 -2.27 11.98 -11.11
N ILE A 665 -1.01 11.57 -11.05
CA ILE A 665 0.07 12.03 -11.92
C ILE A 665 0.49 10.80 -12.75
N PRO A 666 -0.05 10.60 -13.97
CA PRO A 666 0.13 9.37 -14.73
C PRO A 666 1.58 9.02 -15.07
N ALA A 667 2.41 10.04 -15.31
CA ALA A 667 3.83 9.88 -15.63
C ALA A 667 4.66 10.99 -14.94
N VAL A 668 5.23 10.66 -13.78
CA VAL A 668 5.98 11.60 -12.94
C VAL A 668 7.20 12.15 -13.68
N GLN A 669 7.36 13.47 -13.63
CA GLN A 669 8.54 14.20 -14.11
C GLN A 669 9.37 14.73 -12.94
N LEU A 670 10.63 15.05 -13.17
CA LEU A 670 11.47 15.71 -12.15
C LEU A 670 10.84 17.02 -11.62
N SER A 671 10.14 17.76 -12.47
CA SER A 671 9.42 18.98 -12.10
C SER A 671 8.21 18.73 -11.20
N ALA A 672 7.71 17.49 -11.11
CA ALA A 672 6.61 17.13 -10.23
C ALA A 672 7.08 16.93 -8.77
N ALA A 673 8.38 16.87 -8.51
CA ALA A 673 8.89 16.76 -7.13
C ALA A 673 8.44 17.95 -6.26
N GLY A 674 8.17 17.70 -4.98
CA GLY A 674 7.83 18.75 -4.02
C GLY A 674 6.61 18.44 -3.17
N ALA A 675 6.12 19.46 -2.48
CA ALA A 675 5.00 19.35 -1.55
C ALA A 675 3.66 19.42 -2.29
N TYR A 676 2.72 18.55 -1.92
CA TYR A 676 1.34 18.52 -2.37
C TYR A 676 0.41 18.63 -1.17
N ASP A 677 -0.55 19.53 -1.26
CA ASP A 677 -1.65 19.62 -0.31
C ASP A 677 -2.97 19.81 -1.08
N VAL A 678 -4.07 19.68 -0.36
CA VAL A 678 -5.42 19.85 -0.91
C VAL A 678 -6.24 20.72 0.02
N VAL A 679 -6.97 21.65 -0.58
CA VAL A 679 -8.01 22.43 0.09
C VAL A 679 -9.34 21.73 -0.14
N VAL A 680 -9.98 21.28 0.93
CA VAL A 680 -11.34 20.75 0.92
C VAL A 680 -12.28 21.83 1.42
N SER A 681 -13.35 22.11 0.69
CA SER A 681 -14.30 23.18 1.00
C SER A 681 -15.74 22.71 0.88
N ASN A 682 -16.63 23.35 1.63
CA ASN A 682 -18.08 23.27 1.49
C ASN A 682 -18.69 24.66 1.73
N SER A 683 -20.03 24.76 1.80
CA SER A 683 -20.72 26.03 2.00
C SER A 683 -20.40 26.73 3.33
N ALA A 684 -19.88 26.01 4.33
CA ALA A 684 -19.56 26.55 5.65
C ALA A 684 -18.10 27.01 5.80
N GLY A 685 -17.20 26.62 4.88
CA GLY A 685 -15.79 27.00 4.92
C GLY A 685 -14.86 25.96 4.27
N SER A 686 -13.59 25.95 4.68
CA SER A 686 -12.57 25.07 4.09
C SER A 686 -11.53 24.61 5.10
N ALA A 687 -11.00 23.40 4.88
CA ALA A 687 -9.82 22.87 5.55
C ALA A 687 -8.72 22.58 4.53
N THR A 688 -7.46 22.73 4.93
CA THR A 688 -6.29 22.40 4.10
C THR A 688 -5.55 21.23 4.73
N SER A 689 -5.13 20.24 3.94
CA SER A 689 -4.40 19.08 4.45
C SER A 689 -3.05 19.52 5.02
N SER A 690 -2.77 19.13 6.26
CA SER A 690 -1.52 19.46 6.94
C SER A 690 -1.04 18.27 7.79
N PRO A 691 0.24 17.88 7.70
CA PRO A 691 1.27 18.43 6.81
C PRO A 691 1.04 18.08 5.33
N PRO A 692 1.63 18.84 4.37
CA PRO A 692 1.64 18.47 2.96
C PRO A 692 2.37 17.13 2.72
N ALA A 693 1.91 16.35 1.74
CA ALA A 693 2.60 15.16 1.26
C ALA A 693 3.78 15.57 0.37
N VAL A 694 4.92 14.88 0.50
CA VAL A 694 6.10 15.14 -0.35
C VAL A 694 6.20 14.07 -1.44
N LEU A 695 6.25 14.49 -2.70
CA LEU A 695 6.65 13.64 -3.82
C LEU A 695 8.16 13.73 -4.04
N THR A 696 8.85 12.62 -3.79
CA THR A 696 10.27 12.45 -4.13
C THR A 696 10.35 11.74 -5.47
N VAL A 697 11.03 12.35 -6.44
CA VAL A 697 11.16 11.78 -7.79
C VAL A 697 12.55 11.17 -7.97
N LEU A 698 12.62 9.87 -8.27
CA LEU A 698 13.86 9.17 -8.55
C LEU A 698 14.17 9.20 -10.04
N ASN A 699 15.35 9.69 -10.40
CA ASN A 699 15.89 9.56 -11.75
C ASN A 699 17.07 8.58 -11.72
N PRO A 700 16.88 7.30 -12.10
CA PRO A 700 17.94 6.31 -12.03
C PRO A 700 19.11 6.70 -12.94
N PRO A 701 20.36 6.62 -12.45
CA PRO A 701 21.53 6.95 -13.26
C PRO A 701 21.77 5.94 -14.39
N VAL A 702 22.15 6.44 -15.57
CA VAL A 702 22.52 5.63 -16.74
C VAL A 702 24.03 5.34 -16.72
N PHE A 703 24.40 4.08 -16.54
CA PHE A 703 25.76 3.56 -16.50
C PHE A 703 26.04 2.62 -17.66
N VAL A 704 27.31 2.51 -18.05
CA VAL A 704 27.77 1.37 -18.85
C VAL A 704 27.81 0.15 -17.93
N THR A 705 27.20 -0.94 -18.35
CA THR A 705 27.20 -2.21 -17.59
C THR A 705 27.84 -3.36 -18.37
N GLY A 706 28.17 -3.15 -19.65
CA GLY A 706 28.95 -4.08 -20.47
C GLY A 706 29.79 -3.36 -21.53
N GLN A 707 31.03 -3.81 -21.72
CA GLN A 707 31.91 -3.37 -22.80
C GLN A 707 32.86 -4.50 -23.24
N TRP A 708 32.98 -4.69 -24.55
CA TRP A 708 33.81 -5.72 -25.18
C TRP A 708 34.62 -5.10 -26.32
N ASP A 709 35.95 -5.12 -26.22
CA ASP A 709 36.87 -4.50 -27.20
C ASP A 709 37.57 -5.53 -28.12
N PHE A 710 37.23 -6.82 -27.97
CA PHE A 710 37.68 -7.96 -28.80
C PHE A 710 39.20 -8.06 -29.03
N ASN A 711 39.98 -7.91 -27.95
CA ASN A 711 41.45 -7.98 -27.96
C ASN A 711 41.98 -9.44 -28.03
N GLY A 712 41.40 -10.28 -28.90
CA GLY A 712 41.82 -11.67 -29.11
C GLY A 712 40.88 -12.73 -28.56
N ASN A 713 39.80 -12.36 -27.87
CA ASN A 713 38.79 -13.26 -27.32
C ASN A 713 37.47 -12.51 -27.02
N LEU A 714 36.51 -13.22 -26.39
CA LEU A 714 35.20 -12.70 -25.94
C LEU A 714 35.22 -12.05 -24.55
N ALA A 715 36.39 -11.91 -23.92
CA ALA A 715 36.48 -11.38 -22.56
C ALA A 715 35.99 -9.93 -22.52
N ALA A 716 35.20 -9.61 -21.50
CA ALA A 716 34.73 -8.25 -21.29
C ALA A 716 35.88 -7.36 -20.84
N THR A 717 35.95 -6.17 -21.42
CA THR A 717 36.79 -5.10 -20.89
C THR A 717 36.12 -4.47 -19.66
N TYR A 718 34.78 -4.51 -19.60
CA TYR A 718 33.99 -4.21 -18.40
C TYR A 718 32.67 -5.00 -18.41
N GLY A 719 32.25 -5.54 -17.26
CA GLY A 719 31.05 -6.39 -17.16
C GLY A 719 31.40 -7.88 -17.23
N SER A 720 30.51 -8.69 -17.81
CA SER A 720 30.69 -10.14 -17.98
C SER A 720 31.11 -10.51 -19.39
N ASP A 721 31.97 -11.52 -19.52
CA ASP A 721 32.41 -12.08 -20.79
C ASP A 721 31.22 -12.47 -21.66
N LEU A 722 31.30 -12.21 -22.97
CA LEU A 722 30.33 -12.77 -23.92
C LEU A 722 30.52 -14.29 -23.97
N GLN A 723 29.42 -14.99 -24.16
CA GLN A 723 29.44 -16.44 -24.39
C GLN A 723 28.92 -16.74 -25.79
N TYR A 724 29.48 -17.75 -26.43
CA TYR A 724 28.93 -18.26 -27.69
C TYR A 724 27.52 -18.80 -27.42
N TYR A 725 26.54 -18.38 -28.22
CA TYR A 725 25.19 -18.92 -28.06
C TYR A 725 25.11 -20.39 -28.49
N ASP A 726 25.82 -20.75 -29.56
CA ASP A 726 25.88 -22.12 -30.08
C ASP A 726 27.29 -22.50 -30.58
N SER A 727 27.48 -23.80 -30.86
CA SER A 727 28.75 -24.37 -31.30
C SER A 727 29.14 -23.97 -32.73
N SER A 728 28.19 -23.49 -33.52
CA SER A 728 28.38 -23.08 -34.90
C SER A 728 29.17 -21.77 -34.95
N VAL A 729 28.79 -20.80 -34.12
CA VAL A 729 29.49 -19.52 -33.95
C VAL A 729 30.83 -19.71 -33.29
N GLN A 730 30.93 -20.65 -32.34
CA GLN A 730 32.19 -20.99 -31.71
C GLN A 730 33.23 -21.50 -32.74
N ALA A 731 32.80 -22.24 -33.75
CA ALA A 731 33.68 -22.79 -34.77
C ALA A 731 34.15 -21.75 -35.80
N THR A 732 33.37 -20.69 -36.03
CA THR A 732 33.60 -19.70 -37.09
C THR A 732 34.12 -18.35 -36.59
N SER A 733 33.98 -18.07 -35.29
CA SER A 733 34.54 -16.87 -34.67
C SER A 733 36.06 -16.89 -34.69
N SER A 734 36.67 -15.80 -35.14
CA SER A 734 38.13 -15.68 -35.13
C SER A 734 38.56 -14.26 -34.77
N PHE A 735 39.77 -14.11 -34.25
CA PHE A 735 40.31 -12.83 -33.80
C PHE A 735 41.66 -12.58 -34.45
N ASN A 736 41.81 -11.43 -35.09
CA ASN A 736 43.06 -11.00 -35.71
C ASN A 736 43.03 -9.47 -35.89
N THR A 737 44.15 -8.91 -36.32
CA THR A 737 44.20 -7.50 -36.75
C THR A 737 43.41 -7.29 -38.04
N THR A 738 42.88 -6.08 -38.23
CA THR A 738 42.27 -5.63 -39.49
C THR A 738 43.14 -5.96 -40.72
N THR A 739 44.43 -5.62 -40.66
CA THR A 739 45.41 -5.99 -41.71
C THR A 739 45.56 -7.51 -41.87
N GLY A 740 45.57 -8.25 -40.76
CA GLY A 740 45.64 -9.72 -40.76
C GLY A 740 44.44 -10.41 -41.40
N PHE A 741 43.26 -9.78 -41.36
CA PHE A 741 42.07 -10.21 -42.08
C PHE A 741 41.96 -9.66 -43.50
N GLY A 742 42.84 -8.73 -43.90
CA GLY A 742 42.79 -8.09 -45.21
C GLY A 742 41.64 -7.09 -45.38
N ILE A 743 41.11 -6.54 -44.28
CA ILE A 743 40.06 -5.50 -44.28
C ILE A 743 40.67 -4.13 -43.99
N SER A 744 39.90 -3.06 -44.21
CA SER A 744 40.36 -1.70 -43.93
C SER A 744 40.75 -1.51 -42.46
N ASP A 745 41.90 -0.89 -42.24
CA ASP A 745 42.35 -0.46 -40.92
C ASP A 745 41.53 0.75 -40.41
N ILE A 746 41.27 0.83 -39.10
CA ILE A 746 40.50 1.94 -38.52
C ILE A 746 41.38 3.18 -38.51
N ASN A 747 41.01 4.22 -39.26
CA ASN A 747 41.81 5.44 -39.43
C ASN A 747 43.27 5.15 -39.83
N GLY A 748 43.51 4.09 -40.62
CA GLY A 748 44.83 3.67 -41.08
C GLY A 748 45.71 2.99 -40.04
N VAL A 749 45.16 2.62 -38.87
CA VAL A 749 45.87 1.89 -37.82
C VAL A 749 45.33 0.46 -37.71
N PRO A 750 46.19 -0.57 -37.76
CA PRO A 750 45.78 -1.95 -37.54
C PRO A 750 45.23 -2.16 -36.12
N VAL A 751 44.05 -2.74 -35.99
CA VAL A 751 43.39 -3.01 -34.71
C VAL A 751 42.94 -4.47 -34.63
N THR A 752 43.08 -5.12 -33.48
CA THR A 752 42.52 -6.47 -33.27
C THR A 752 41.00 -6.41 -33.21
N VAL A 753 40.31 -7.25 -33.98
CA VAL A 753 38.86 -7.28 -34.10
C VAL A 753 38.36 -8.72 -34.07
N MET A 754 37.08 -8.90 -33.78
CA MET A 754 36.39 -10.17 -33.93
C MET A 754 35.83 -10.26 -35.35
N LYS A 755 36.10 -11.37 -36.06
CA LYS A 755 35.31 -11.79 -37.21
C LYS A 755 34.20 -12.71 -36.72
N PHE A 756 32.96 -12.38 -37.06
CA PHE A 756 31.79 -13.22 -36.87
C PHE A 756 31.27 -13.68 -38.23
N THR A 757 31.18 -14.99 -38.41
CA THR A 757 30.61 -15.64 -39.61
C THR A 757 29.56 -16.65 -39.15
N PRO A 758 28.27 -16.44 -39.39
CA PRO A 758 27.25 -17.44 -39.09
C PRO A 758 27.38 -18.66 -40.03
N THR A 759 26.98 -19.85 -39.60
CA THR A 759 27.09 -21.09 -40.40
C THR A 759 26.09 -21.23 -41.56
N SER A 760 25.16 -20.28 -41.74
CA SER A 760 24.29 -20.18 -42.92
C SER A 760 24.60 -18.89 -43.68
N GLY A 761 25.52 -19.03 -44.64
CA GLY A 761 25.90 -17.94 -45.52
C GLY A 761 24.85 -17.66 -46.58
N ASN A 762 24.56 -16.37 -46.76
CA ASN A 762 24.26 -15.75 -48.05
C ASN A 762 23.22 -16.49 -48.92
N SER A 763 22.04 -16.76 -48.37
CA SER A 763 20.89 -17.06 -49.22
C SER A 763 20.16 -15.76 -49.48
N GLY A 764 20.30 -15.19 -50.68
CA GLY A 764 19.42 -14.13 -51.20
C GLY A 764 17.97 -14.58 -51.36
N ASN A 765 17.51 -15.51 -50.51
CA ASN A 765 16.21 -16.14 -50.51
C ASN A 765 15.83 -16.45 -49.03
N PRO A 766 14.79 -15.80 -48.47
CA PRO A 766 14.26 -16.08 -47.13
C PRO A 766 14.09 -17.58 -46.85
N GLY A 767 14.60 -18.07 -45.70
CA GLY A 767 14.20 -19.37 -45.14
C GLY A 767 15.12 -20.57 -45.36
N ALA A 768 16.42 -20.38 -45.61
CA ALA A 768 17.38 -21.49 -45.74
C ALA A 768 18.33 -21.59 -44.53
N ASN A 769 17.81 -21.80 -43.32
CA ASN A 769 18.60 -22.40 -42.24
C ASN A 769 18.44 -23.92 -42.31
N PRO A 770 19.48 -24.72 -42.66
CA PRO A 770 19.33 -26.16 -42.86
C PRO A 770 19.14 -26.96 -41.56
N THR A 771 19.23 -26.35 -40.38
CA THR A 771 18.99 -27.01 -39.08
C THR A 771 18.41 -26.04 -38.04
N THR A 772 17.42 -26.47 -37.26
CA THR A 772 16.69 -25.72 -36.21
C THR A 772 17.55 -25.25 -35.02
N ASP A 773 18.86 -25.51 -35.04
CA ASP A 773 19.73 -25.48 -33.86
C ASP A 773 20.90 -24.47 -33.97
N ALA A 774 20.92 -23.61 -35.00
CA ALA A 774 22.01 -22.65 -35.25
C ALA A 774 21.45 -21.22 -35.41
N TRP A 775 21.29 -20.50 -34.29
CA TRP A 775 20.79 -19.12 -34.23
C TRP A 775 21.90 -18.09 -34.52
N GLY A 776 23.17 -18.48 -34.45
CA GLY A 776 24.23 -17.48 -34.56
C GLY A 776 24.29 -16.56 -33.32
N GLY A 777 25.33 -15.74 -33.26
CA GLY A 777 25.50 -14.70 -32.23
C GLY A 777 26.03 -15.13 -30.86
N TYR A 778 25.90 -14.20 -29.91
CA TYR A 778 26.56 -14.22 -28.61
C TYR A 778 25.60 -13.83 -27.48
N GLN A 779 25.67 -14.55 -26.37
CA GLN A 779 24.96 -14.25 -25.14
C GLN A 779 25.58 -13.03 -24.44
N MET A 780 24.77 -11.99 -24.24
CA MET A 780 25.14 -10.75 -23.54
C MET A 780 24.49 -10.67 -22.16
N PHE A 781 25.25 -11.01 -21.12
CA PHE A 781 24.86 -10.78 -19.73
C PHE A 781 25.07 -9.30 -19.36
N HIS A 782 24.05 -8.48 -19.57
CA HIS A 782 24.18 -7.02 -19.53
C HIS A 782 23.97 -6.38 -18.14
N HIS A 783 23.50 -7.13 -17.14
CA HIS A 783 23.35 -6.69 -15.74
C HIS A 783 22.49 -5.42 -15.53
N ALA A 784 21.49 -5.19 -16.37
CA ALA A 784 20.59 -4.06 -16.19
C ALA A 784 19.35 -4.51 -15.41
N ALA A 785 19.07 -3.82 -14.30
CA ALA A 785 17.83 -3.98 -13.57
C ALA A 785 16.65 -3.45 -14.40
N ALA A 786 15.44 -3.93 -14.07
CA ALA A 786 14.21 -3.42 -14.66
C ALA A 786 14.11 -1.90 -14.51
N ASN A 787 13.68 -1.21 -15.57
CA ASN A 787 13.59 0.25 -15.62
C ASN A 787 12.38 0.69 -16.47
N GLY A 788 12.11 2.00 -16.52
CA GLY A 788 10.96 2.55 -17.25
C GLY A 788 9.58 2.11 -16.73
N GLY A 789 9.49 1.71 -15.45
CA GLY A 789 8.21 1.36 -14.81
C GLY A 789 7.69 -0.06 -15.07
N GLY A 790 8.41 -0.87 -15.85
CA GLY A 790 8.10 -2.29 -16.09
C GLY A 790 8.93 -3.27 -15.25
N THR A 791 8.75 -4.55 -15.55
CA THR A 791 9.48 -5.70 -15.00
C THR A 791 10.72 -6.09 -15.83
N ASN A 792 10.82 -5.59 -17.07
CA ASN A 792 11.95 -5.74 -17.97
C ASN A 792 12.80 -4.44 -18.06
N VAL A 793 13.88 -4.50 -18.83
CA VAL A 793 14.69 -3.34 -19.20
C VAL A 793 14.04 -2.65 -20.40
N ASN A 794 13.35 -1.54 -20.14
CA ASN A 794 12.58 -0.75 -21.11
C ASN A 794 13.36 0.44 -21.68
N GLN A 795 14.51 0.75 -21.09
CA GLN A 795 15.39 1.83 -21.52
C GLN A 795 16.83 1.32 -21.56
N TYR A 796 17.51 1.45 -22.69
CA TYR A 796 18.90 1.03 -22.85
C TYR A 796 19.59 1.74 -24.01
N THR A 797 20.92 1.64 -24.07
CA THR A 797 21.69 2.11 -25.23
C THR A 797 22.73 1.07 -25.61
N LEU A 798 22.76 0.74 -26.89
CA LEU A 798 23.68 -0.24 -27.48
C LEU A 798 24.51 0.44 -28.57
N ILE A 799 25.83 0.29 -28.51
CA ILE A 799 26.79 0.92 -29.42
C ILE A 799 27.73 -0.14 -29.99
N PHE A 800 27.95 -0.12 -31.31
CA PHE A 800 28.87 -0.99 -32.04
C PHE A 800 29.89 -0.18 -32.84
N ASP A 801 31.16 -0.56 -32.81
CA ASP A 801 32.12 -0.26 -33.87
C ASP A 801 32.20 -1.49 -34.78
N ILE A 802 31.61 -1.40 -35.97
CA ILE A 802 31.37 -2.56 -36.85
C ILE A 802 31.72 -2.25 -38.31
N LEU A 803 32.17 -3.27 -39.04
CA LEU A 803 32.38 -3.25 -40.48
C LEU A 803 31.69 -4.47 -41.08
N TYR A 804 30.87 -4.24 -42.11
CA TYR A 804 30.33 -5.30 -42.95
C TYR A 804 31.05 -5.32 -44.29
N PRO A 805 31.59 -6.46 -44.74
CA PRO A 805 32.29 -6.56 -46.01
C PRO A 805 31.31 -6.49 -47.18
N SER A 806 31.79 -6.13 -48.36
CA SER A 806 30.99 -6.16 -49.61
C SER A 806 30.39 -7.53 -49.95
N SER A 807 30.96 -8.63 -49.42
CA SER A 807 30.35 -9.97 -49.52
C SER A 807 29.04 -10.14 -48.74
N SER A 808 28.75 -9.21 -47.84
CA SER A 808 27.56 -9.15 -46.99
C SER A 808 26.69 -7.94 -47.30
N ASP A 809 26.95 -7.27 -48.43
CA ASP A 809 26.12 -6.20 -48.98
C ASP A 809 24.80 -6.76 -49.54
N LEU A 810 23.77 -5.93 -49.63
CA LEU A 810 22.42 -6.27 -50.13
C LEU A 810 21.73 -7.41 -49.36
N SER A 811 22.15 -7.66 -48.13
CA SER A 811 21.62 -8.69 -47.25
C SER A 811 21.25 -8.13 -45.87
N TRP A 812 20.44 -8.90 -45.14
CA TRP A 812 20.08 -8.58 -43.77
C TRP A 812 21.25 -8.87 -42.82
N ARG A 813 21.42 -8.04 -41.79
CA ARG A 813 22.48 -8.20 -40.78
C ARG A 813 21.91 -7.86 -39.41
N SER A 814 21.82 -8.83 -38.50
CA SER A 814 21.25 -8.61 -37.17
C SER A 814 22.19 -7.83 -36.25
N LEU A 815 21.60 -7.08 -35.32
CA LEU A 815 22.32 -6.34 -34.28
C LEU A 815 21.97 -6.85 -32.88
N LEU A 816 20.66 -6.95 -32.57
CA LEU A 816 20.16 -7.31 -31.24
C LEU A 816 18.89 -8.15 -31.36
N GLN A 817 18.85 -9.23 -30.58
CA GLN A 817 17.67 -10.04 -30.30
C GLN A 817 17.39 -9.94 -28.79
N ALA A 818 16.23 -9.38 -28.45
CA ALA A 818 15.82 -9.05 -27.09
C ALA A 818 15.39 -10.28 -26.28
N SER A 819 14.80 -11.27 -26.95
CA SER A 819 14.35 -12.53 -26.36
C SER A 819 15.44 -13.61 -26.47
N PRO A 820 15.90 -14.21 -25.35
CA PRO A 820 16.83 -15.33 -25.40
C PRO A 820 16.11 -16.70 -25.52
N THR A 821 14.78 -16.75 -25.56
CA THR A 821 14.00 -18.00 -25.52
C THR A 821 13.61 -18.52 -26.89
N VAL A 822 13.65 -19.84 -27.04
CA VAL A 822 13.42 -20.59 -28.28
C VAL A 822 11.93 -20.68 -28.62
N ALA A 823 11.40 -19.72 -29.38
CA ALA A 823 10.19 -19.97 -30.17
C ALA A 823 10.62 -20.30 -31.60
N THR A 824 10.87 -21.58 -31.89
CA THR A 824 11.29 -22.04 -33.22
C THR A 824 10.37 -21.51 -34.33
N GLY A 825 10.94 -20.75 -35.28
CA GLY A 825 10.29 -20.36 -36.53
C GLY A 825 9.39 -19.12 -36.45
N GLY A 826 9.69 -18.18 -35.54
CA GLY A 826 8.90 -16.95 -35.41
C GLY A 826 9.56 -15.75 -34.72
N ASP A 827 10.78 -15.86 -34.18
CA ASP A 827 11.43 -14.76 -33.43
C ASP A 827 12.59 -14.14 -34.24
N ASP A 828 12.26 -13.14 -35.06
CA ASP A 828 13.24 -12.33 -35.78
C ASP A 828 13.90 -11.29 -34.84
N ALA A 829 15.18 -10.97 -35.07
CA ALA A 829 15.91 -9.97 -34.28
C ALA A 829 15.19 -8.60 -34.26
N GLU A 830 15.22 -7.90 -33.12
CA GLU A 830 14.54 -6.60 -32.94
C GLU A 830 15.18 -5.47 -33.75
N PHE A 831 16.47 -5.57 -34.08
CA PHE A 831 17.16 -4.56 -34.87
C PHE A 831 18.08 -5.18 -35.91
N TYR A 832 17.96 -4.67 -37.14
CA TYR A 832 18.76 -5.06 -38.29
C TYR A 832 19.43 -3.88 -38.95
N ILE A 833 20.39 -4.20 -39.81
CA ILE A 833 20.67 -3.44 -41.02
C ILE A 833 20.06 -4.20 -42.20
N ASN A 834 19.26 -3.52 -43.01
CA ASN A 834 18.56 -4.13 -44.14
C ASN A 834 19.44 -4.20 -45.41
N GLN A 835 18.83 -4.67 -46.51
CA GLN A 835 19.47 -4.79 -47.83
C GLN A 835 19.79 -3.44 -48.50
N SER A 836 19.29 -2.33 -47.96
CA SER A 836 19.59 -0.97 -48.40
C SER A 836 20.49 -0.25 -47.40
N ASP A 837 21.19 -1.01 -46.56
CA ASP A 837 22.15 -0.53 -45.56
C ASP A 837 21.57 0.40 -44.47
N GLY A 838 20.24 0.48 -44.35
CA GLY A 838 19.56 1.26 -43.31
C GLY A 838 19.36 0.46 -42.02
N ILE A 839 19.44 1.13 -40.87
CA ILE A 839 19.28 0.55 -39.53
C ILE A 839 17.80 0.61 -39.12
N GLY A 840 17.24 -0.49 -38.61
CA GLY A 840 15.91 -0.48 -38.01
C GLY A 840 15.15 -1.79 -38.06
N ILE A 841 13.82 -1.66 -38.08
CA ILE A 841 12.85 -2.75 -37.98
C ILE A 841 11.47 -2.27 -38.46
N SER A 842 10.54 -3.19 -38.74
CA SER A 842 9.13 -2.87 -39.04
C SER A 842 8.97 -1.91 -40.23
N SER A 843 9.75 -2.12 -41.30
CA SER A 843 9.76 -1.31 -42.53
C SER A 843 10.29 0.13 -42.37
N ILE A 844 10.88 0.48 -41.22
CA ILE A 844 11.49 1.79 -40.97
C ILE A 844 12.99 1.59 -40.80
N TYR A 845 13.75 1.95 -41.83
CA TYR A 845 15.19 1.78 -41.90
C TYR A 845 15.82 3.12 -42.26
N ASP A 846 16.75 3.58 -41.41
CA ASP A 846 17.33 4.92 -41.49
C ASP A 846 18.85 4.86 -41.56
N GLY A 847 19.44 5.80 -42.29
CA GLY A 847 20.89 5.86 -42.50
C GLY A 847 21.40 4.93 -43.60
N ASP A 848 22.72 4.87 -43.73
CA ASP A 848 23.46 4.14 -44.75
C ASP A 848 24.77 3.61 -44.15
N VAL A 849 24.81 2.32 -43.81
CA VAL A 849 25.98 1.62 -43.26
C VAL A 849 26.76 1.01 -44.42
N THR A 850 27.61 1.82 -45.02
CA THR A 850 28.30 1.45 -46.26
C THR A 850 29.24 0.25 -46.10
N PRO A 851 29.29 -0.66 -47.09
CA PRO A 851 30.15 -1.84 -47.03
C PRO A 851 31.64 -1.48 -47.11
N ASP A 852 32.48 -2.33 -46.53
CA ASP A 852 33.94 -2.18 -46.44
C ASP A 852 34.42 -0.91 -45.70
N VAL A 853 33.53 -0.28 -44.92
CA VAL A 853 33.80 0.89 -44.08
C VAL A 853 33.50 0.57 -42.62
N TRP A 854 34.33 1.10 -41.70
CA TRP A 854 34.07 1.03 -40.27
C TRP A 854 33.09 2.13 -39.86
N HIS A 855 31.97 1.73 -39.24
CA HIS A 855 30.97 2.64 -38.70
C HIS A 855 30.75 2.44 -37.20
N ARG A 856 30.46 3.54 -36.50
CA ARG A 856 29.97 3.53 -35.12
C ARG A 856 28.46 3.67 -35.16
N ILE A 857 27.76 2.58 -34.87
CA ILE A 857 26.30 2.53 -34.83
C ILE A 857 25.84 2.60 -33.39
N ALA A 858 24.84 3.43 -33.10
CA ALA A 858 24.21 3.47 -31.77
C ALA A 858 22.69 3.44 -31.86
N LEU A 859 22.09 2.66 -30.95
CA LEU A 859 20.65 2.53 -30.73
C LEU A 859 20.32 3.03 -29.32
N GLY A 860 19.57 4.12 -29.21
CA GLY A 860 19.00 4.60 -27.95
C GLY A 860 17.53 4.21 -27.86
N VAL A 861 17.22 3.19 -27.06
CA VAL A 861 15.87 2.63 -26.91
C VAL A 861 15.23 3.18 -25.65
N ASP A 862 14.01 3.71 -25.80
CA ASP A 862 13.21 4.23 -24.71
C ASP A 862 11.73 3.92 -24.94
N LEU A 863 11.22 2.92 -24.22
CA LEU A 863 9.83 2.47 -24.34
C LEU A 863 8.88 3.16 -23.35
N ALA A 864 9.41 4.02 -22.47
CA ALA A 864 8.70 4.48 -21.27
C ALA A 864 8.96 5.96 -20.90
N GLY A 865 9.80 6.67 -21.67
CA GLY A 865 10.22 8.02 -21.36
C GLY A 865 9.09 9.05 -21.45
N PRO A 866 9.38 10.32 -21.11
CA PRO A 866 8.42 11.41 -21.30
C PRO A 866 8.34 11.88 -22.75
N GLY A 867 7.14 12.07 -23.30
CA GLY A 867 6.93 12.57 -24.68
C GLY A 867 6.38 11.50 -25.64
N THR A 868 6.75 11.57 -26.92
CA THR A 868 6.34 10.56 -27.92
C THR A 868 7.17 9.29 -27.75
N HIS A 869 6.54 8.23 -27.23
CA HIS A 869 7.14 6.91 -26.97
C HIS A 869 6.15 5.80 -27.33
N PRO A 870 6.61 4.56 -27.56
CA PRO A 870 8.01 4.10 -27.59
C PRO A 870 8.85 4.79 -28.68
N VAL A 871 10.15 4.95 -28.43
CA VAL A 871 11.10 5.54 -29.39
C VAL A 871 12.42 4.79 -29.46
N VAL A 872 12.95 4.66 -30.67
CA VAL A 872 14.31 4.20 -30.94
C VAL A 872 15.03 5.27 -31.76
N THR A 873 16.10 5.83 -31.18
CA THR A 873 16.99 6.76 -31.86
C THR A 873 18.17 6.00 -32.46
N LYS A 874 18.55 6.36 -33.69
CA LYS A 874 19.55 5.65 -34.49
C LYS A 874 20.64 6.63 -34.90
N PHE A 875 21.90 6.24 -34.71
CA PHE A 875 23.05 7.06 -35.06
C PHE A 875 24.07 6.27 -35.88
N ILE A 876 24.72 6.96 -36.82
CA ILE A 876 25.90 6.49 -37.56
C ILE A 876 26.97 7.56 -37.41
N ASP A 877 28.14 7.18 -36.90
CA ASP A 877 29.32 8.03 -36.74
C ASP A 877 29.06 9.35 -35.98
N GLY A 878 28.20 9.29 -34.96
CA GLY A 878 27.80 10.45 -34.17
C GLY A 878 26.73 11.33 -34.84
N VAL A 879 26.20 10.95 -36.01
CA VAL A 879 25.10 11.66 -36.67
C VAL A 879 23.80 10.91 -36.41
N LYS A 880 22.78 11.61 -35.90
CA LYS A 880 21.42 11.06 -35.75
C LYS A 880 20.82 10.86 -37.14
N VAL A 881 20.62 9.60 -37.54
CA VAL A 881 20.09 9.23 -38.86
C VAL A 881 18.59 8.96 -38.83
N GLY A 882 18.03 8.62 -37.67
CA GLY A 882 16.61 8.31 -37.55
C GLY A 882 16.08 8.37 -36.12
N GLU A 883 14.77 8.59 -36.02
CA GLU A 883 13.99 8.49 -34.79
C GLU A 883 12.69 7.75 -35.11
N GLN A 884 12.61 6.50 -34.68
CA GLN A 884 11.48 5.62 -34.98
C GLN A 884 10.52 5.57 -33.79
N THR A 885 9.26 5.92 -34.03
CA THR A 885 8.17 5.82 -33.04
C THR A 885 7.07 4.84 -33.47
N GLY A 886 7.00 4.50 -34.76
CA GLY A 886 6.06 3.54 -35.32
C GLY A 886 6.60 2.10 -35.35
N GLY A 887 5.70 1.12 -35.24
CA GLY A 887 6.06 -0.31 -35.31
C GLY A 887 6.79 -0.85 -34.08
N LEU A 888 6.72 -0.11 -32.96
CA LEU A 888 7.33 -0.45 -31.68
C LEU A 888 6.25 -0.80 -30.65
N SER A 889 6.53 -1.74 -29.75
CA SER A 889 5.69 -2.05 -28.58
C SER A 889 6.12 -1.24 -27.37
N GLY A 890 5.19 -0.90 -26.47
CA GLY A 890 5.46 -0.17 -25.23
C GLY A 890 6.16 -1.01 -24.15
N VAL A 891 6.05 -0.54 -22.90
CA VAL A 891 6.64 -1.14 -21.68
C VAL A 891 6.42 -2.66 -21.61
N ASP A 892 7.49 -3.39 -21.31
CA ASP A 892 7.61 -4.85 -21.23
C ASP A 892 7.20 -5.60 -22.51
N GLY A 893 7.08 -4.89 -23.63
CA GLY A 893 6.81 -5.48 -24.93
C GLY A 893 8.04 -6.08 -25.61
N ARG A 894 7.91 -6.38 -26.91
CA ARG A 894 8.91 -7.00 -27.79
C ARG A 894 10.31 -6.38 -27.71
N PHE A 895 10.42 -5.06 -27.58
CA PHE A 895 11.71 -4.35 -27.59
C PHE A 895 12.34 -4.20 -26.20
N SER A 896 11.69 -4.70 -25.15
CA SER A 896 12.24 -4.73 -23.78
C SER A 896 13.18 -5.93 -23.60
N LEU A 897 14.23 -5.79 -22.78
CA LEU A 897 15.17 -6.89 -22.51
C LEU A 897 14.83 -7.57 -21.18
N LEU A 898 14.94 -8.89 -21.12
CA LEU A 898 14.98 -9.58 -19.83
C LEU A 898 16.14 -9.04 -18.99
N THR A 899 16.00 -8.99 -17.67
CA THR A 899 16.99 -8.35 -16.79
C THR A 899 18.36 -9.03 -16.76
N SER A 900 18.46 -10.27 -17.24
CA SER A 900 19.68 -11.08 -17.18
C SER A 900 20.44 -11.20 -18.50
N LEU A 901 19.75 -11.25 -19.65
CA LEU A 901 20.33 -11.72 -20.90
C LEU A 901 19.59 -11.17 -22.13
N ALA A 902 20.36 -10.75 -23.13
CA ALA A 902 19.94 -10.55 -24.51
C ALA A 902 20.98 -11.17 -25.46
N LEU A 903 20.66 -11.29 -26.75
CA LEU A 903 21.56 -11.87 -27.75
C LEU A 903 22.07 -10.80 -28.72
N LEU A 904 23.39 -10.78 -28.95
CA LEU A 904 24.04 -9.92 -29.93
C LEU A 904 24.31 -10.69 -31.21
N LEU A 905 24.04 -10.05 -32.37
CA LEU A 905 24.33 -10.60 -33.70
C LEU A 905 23.72 -12.00 -33.92
N ALA A 906 22.56 -12.25 -33.30
CA ALA A 906 21.85 -13.53 -33.31
C ALA A 906 20.53 -13.42 -34.07
N GLU A 907 20.17 -14.47 -34.82
CA GLU A 907 18.96 -14.53 -35.64
C GLU A 907 18.67 -15.98 -36.08
N ASP A 908 17.41 -16.42 -36.01
CA ASP A 908 17.04 -17.83 -36.19
C ASP A 908 16.57 -18.24 -37.62
N ASN A 909 16.24 -17.28 -38.50
CA ASN A 909 15.71 -17.49 -39.86
C ASN A 909 16.76 -17.42 -41.00
N GLY A 910 18.05 -17.25 -40.68
CA GLY A 910 19.16 -17.24 -41.65
C GLY A 910 19.49 -15.87 -42.23
N TYR A 911 19.19 -14.79 -41.52
CA TYR A 911 19.45 -13.39 -41.90
C TYR A 911 20.72 -12.81 -41.26
N ASN A 912 21.64 -13.65 -40.79
CA ASN A 912 22.96 -13.23 -40.34
C ASN A 912 23.98 -13.31 -41.49
N ASN A 913 24.93 -12.38 -41.54
CA ASN A 913 25.98 -12.36 -42.54
C ASN A 913 27.35 -12.00 -41.92
N ASP A 914 28.43 -12.27 -42.67
CA ASP A 914 29.82 -11.98 -42.26
C ASP A 914 29.96 -10.54 -41.78
N GLY A 915 30.64 -10.36 -40.66
CA GLY A 915 30.92 -9.03 -40.11
C GLY A 915 32.18 -9.01 -39.24
N TYR A 916 32.70 -7.81 -39.04
CA TYR A 916 33.85 -7.56 -38.18
C TYR A 916 33.48 -6.55 -37.11
N VAL A 917 33.74 -6.89 -35.85
CA VAL A 917 33.39 -6.03 -34.71
C VAL A 917 34.65 -5.64 -33.98
N SER A 918 34.85 -4.33 -33.85
CA SER A 918 35.96 -3.75 -33.11
C SER A 918 35.60 -3.59 -31.63
N SER A 919 34.40 -3.11 -31.32
CA SER A 919 33.92 -3.05 -29.94
C SER A 919 32.40 -2.95 -29.82
N VAL A 920 31.87 -3.37 -28.67
CA VAL A 920 30.46 -3.21 -28.28
C VAL A 920 30.37 -2.59 -26.88
N GLN A 921 29.41 -1.68 -26.67
CA GLN A 921 29.10 -1.12 -25.35
C GLN A 921 27.59 -1.13 -25.08
N PHE A 922 27.20 -1.51 -23.87
CA PHE A 922 25.82 -1.51 -23.39
C PHE A 922 25.66 -0.61 -22.16
N SER A 923 24.62 0.24 -22.16
CA SER A 923 24.20 1.04 -21.00
C SER A 923 22.80 0.68 -20.52
N ASN A 924 22.59 0.66 -19.19
CA ASN A 924 21.34 0.29 -18.51
C ASN A 924 20.22 1.36 -18.56
N GLY A 925 20.24 2.22 -19.57
CA GLY A 925 19.31 3.32 -19.78
C GLY A 925 19.60 4.04 -21.10
N ARG A 926 18.66 4.85 -21.60
CA ARG A 926 18.87 5.67 -22.81
C ARG A 926 19.88 6.79 -22.51
N ARG A 927 20.99 6.80 -23.25
CA ARG A 927 21.97 7.89 -23.22
C ARG A 927 21.37 9.13 -23.92
N PRO A 928 21.70 10.36 -23.46
CA PRO A 928 21.30 11.57 -24.17
C PRO A 928 21.86 11.59 -25.59
N ASP A 929 21.08 12.08 -26.56
CA ASP A 929 21.50 12.18 -27.97
C ASP A 929 22.85 12.91 -28.11
N ALA A 930 23.01 14.04 -27.42
CA ALA A 930 24.26 14.81 -27.40
C ALA A 930 25.49 14.03 -26.91
N PHE A 931 25.30 13.01 -26.06
CA PHE A 931 26.40 12.14 -25.65
C PHE A 931 26.84 11.25 -26.82
N ILE A 932 25.89 10.68 -27.56
CA ILE A 932 26.17 9.82 -28.72
C ILE A 932 26.76 10.63 -29.87
N GLU A 933 26.25 11.84 -30.10
CA GLU A 933 26.78 12.75 -31.13
C GLU A 933 28.27 13.07 -30.90
N ALA A 934 28.65 13.28 -29.63
CA ALA A 934 30.02 13.54 -29.26
C ALA A 934 30.96 12.33 -29.43
N LEU A 935 30.46 11.10 -29.58
CA LEU A 935 31.31 9.92 -29.76
C LEU A 935 31.91 9.82 -31.17
N GLY A 936 31.31 10.46 -32.18
CA GLY A 936 31.76 10.41 -33.57
C GLY A 936 31.84 8.98 -34.15
N GLY A 937 32.69 8.78 -35.16
CA GLY A 937 32.95 7.47 -35.77
C GLY A 937 33.93 6.57 -35.00
N PRO A 938 34.21 5.35 -35.51
CA PRO A 938 35.15 4.42 -34.90
C PRO A 938 36.56 4.98 -34.82
N SER A 939 37.30 4.54 -33.82
CA SER A 939 38.69 4.93 -33.63
C SER A 939 39.56 3.71 -33.30
N PRO A 940 40.90 3.79 -33.49
CA PRO A 940 41.80 2.74 -33.03
C PRO A 940 41.71 2.47 -31.53
N SER A 941 41.24 3.44 -30.76
CA SER A 941 41.00 3.34 -29.33
C SER A 941 39.67 2.65 -28.98
N LYS A 942 38.86 2.19 -29.94
CA LYS A 942 37.54 1.56 -29.71
C LYS A 942 36.49 2.56 -29.19
N ILE A 943 35.37 2.07 -28.66
CA ILE A 943 34.35 2.89 -27.98
C ILE A 943 34.93 3.40 -26.63
N PRO A 944 35.05 4.73 -26.44
CA PRO A 944 35.49 5.30 -25.17
C PRO A 944 34.61 4.80 -24.01
N GLY A 945 35.26 4.33 -22.94
CA GLY A 945 34.61 3.41 -22.03
C GLY A 945 34.80 3.67 -20.54
N VAL A 946 34.12 2.83 -19.75
CA VAL A 946 33.85 2.93 -18.31
C VAL A 946 35.04 3.48 -17.52
N ILE A 947 34.82 4.56 -16.79
CA ILE A 947 35.76 5.10 -15.82
C ILE A 947 35.35 4.67 -14.41
N VAL A 948 36.25 4.02 -13.69
CA VAL A 948 36.06 3.59 -12.30
C VAL A 948 37.13 4.26 -11.45
N ALA A 949 36.71 4.90 -10.36
CA ALA A 949 37.61 5.38 -9.33
C ALA A 949 37.55 4.44 -8.12
N SER A 950 38.69 3.92 -7.70
CA SER A 950 38.83 3.08 -6.51
C SER A 950 39.86 3.67 -5.55
N ARG A 951 39.84 3.22 -4.29
CA ARG A 951 40.86 3.57 -3.30
C ARG A 951 41.84 2.42 -3.13
N ALA A 952 43.13 2.72 -3.27
CA ALA A 952 44.23 1.83 -2.92
C ALA A 952 45.03 2.48 -1.78
N GLY A 953 44.70 2.15 -0.53
CA GLY A 953 45.24 2.85 0.64
C GLY A 953 44.82 4.33 0.67
N ALA A 954 45.80 5.24 0.76
CA ALA A 954 45.57 6.70 0.75
C ALA A 954 45.47 7.30 -0.67
N GLN A 955 45.58 6.49 -1.72
CA GLN A 955 45.59 6.94 -3.11
C GLN A 955 44.25 6.65 -3.80
N VAL A 956 43.88 7.53 -4.74
CA VAL A 956 42.77 7.31 -5.68
C VAL A 956 43.36 6.73 -6.95
N VAL A 957 42.86 5.57 -7.37
CA VAL A 957 43.24 4.91 -8.62
C VAL A 957 42.07 5.00 -9.57
N ILE A 958 42.34 5.48 -10.78
CA ILE A 958 41.36 5.62 -11.85
C ILE A 958 41.69 4.59 -12.91
N THR A 959 40.77 3.67 -13.16
CA THR A 959 40.80 2.80 -14.33
C THR A 959 39.79 3.32 -15.34
N TRP A 960 40.15 3.27 -16.61
CA TRP A 960 39.22 3.48 -17.69
C TRP A 960 39.48 2.55 -18.87
N THR A 961 38.47 2.31 -19.68
CA THR A 961 38.52 1.42 -20.85
C THR A 961 38.48 2.20 -22.16
N GLY A 962 38.65 1.52 -23.29
CA GLY A 962 38.58 2.13 -24.62
C GLY A 962 39.77 3.02 -24.97
N GLY A 963 40.99 2.73 -24.49
CA GLY A 963 42.26 3.19 -25.06
C GLY A 963 42.49 4.70 -25.29
N VAL A 964 41.62 5.57 -24.81
CA VAL A 964 41.67 7.03 -25.01
C VAL A 964 42.45 7.72 -23.88
N PRO A 965 43.02 8.92 -24.11
CA PRO A 965 43.67 9.67 -23.04
C PRO A 965 42.70 10.01 -21.89
N LEU A 966 43.19 9.99 -20.65
CA LEU A 966 42.43 10.49 -19.51
C LEU A 966 42.38 12.02 -19.55
N GLN A 967 41.22 12.63 -19.33
CA GLN A 967 41.06 14.07 -19.14
C GLN A 967 40.69 14.38 -17.70
N SER A 968 41.05 15.58 -17.23
CA SER A 968 40.62 16.11 -15.93
C SER A 968 40.14 17.55 -16.01
N ALA A 969 39.25 17.91 -15.09
CA ALA A 969 38.69 19.25 -14.92
C ALA A 969 38.43 19.57 -13.45
N SER A 970 38.34 20.86 -13.12
CA SER A 970 37.91 21.34 -11.80
C SER A 970 36.39 21.40 -11.63
N SER A 971 35.63 21.28 -12.73
CA SER A 971 34.16 21.25 -12.73
C SER A 971 33.64 20.24 -13.76
N LEU A 972 32.41 19.76 -13.58
CA LEU A 972 31.74 18.89 -14.56
C LEU A 972 31.57 19.55 -15.94
N ALA A 973 31.45 20.89 -15.98
CA ALA A 973 31.31 21.65 -17.22
C ALA A 973 32.65 21.86 -17.96
N GLY A 974 33.76 21.40 -17.39
CA GLY A 974 35.10 21.65 -17.91
C GLY A 974 35.68 23.01 -17.45
N PRO A 975 36.65 23.57 -18.19
CA PRO A 975 37.28 23.00 -19.38
C PRO A 975 38.02 21.70 -19.08
N TRP A 976 37.96 20.74 -20.01
CA TRP A 976 38.60 19.44 -19.87
C TRP A 976 39.99 19.44 -20.50
N THR A 977 40.98 18.93 -19.78
CA THR A 977 42.38 18.90 -20.22
C THR A 977 42.96 17.50 -20.13
N THR A 978 43.72 17.07 -21.15
CA THR A 978 44.38 15.76 -21.16
C THR A 978 45.42 15.66 -20.05
N VAL A 979 45.37 14.56 -19.30
CA VAL A 979 46.33 14.20 -18.26
C VAL A 979 47.54 13.54 -18.95
N ASN A 980 48.57 14.33 -19.23
CA ASN A 980 49.75 13.86 -19.95
C ASN A 980 50.44 12.69 -19.21
N GLY A 981 50.70 11.60 -19.95
CA GLY A 981 51.37 10.41 -19.44
C GLY A 981 50.50 9.46 -18.62
N ALA A 982 49.20 9.72 -18.49
CA ALA A 982 48.29 8.80 -17.80
C ALA A 982 48.06 7.52 -18.61
N THR A 983 48.28 6.37 -17.97
CA THR A 983 47.92 5.02 -18.46
C THR A 983 46.89 4.41 -17.51
N SER A 984 45.98 3.58 -18.00
CA SER A 984 45.01 2.86 -17.14
C SER A 984 45.66 1.59 -16.57
N PRO A 985 45.73 1.39 -15.24
CA PRO A 985 45.26 2.26 -14.14
C PRO A 985 46.16 3.48 -13.88
N TYR A 986 45.54 4.64 -13.61
CA TYR A 986 46.22 5.90 -13.24
C TYR A 986 46.04 6.21 -11.75
N THR A 987 47.15 6.33 -11.04
CA THR A 987 47.13 6.79 -9.64
C THR A 987 47.13 8.31 -9.60
N VAL A 988 46.12 8.91 -8.97
CA VAL A 988 46.03 10.37 -8.79
C VAL A 988 47.09 10.82 -7.78
N PRO A 989 48.07 11.65 -8.18
CA PRO A 989 49.11 12.12 -7.28
C PRO A 989 48.56 13.19 -6.33
N ASN A 990 48.69 12.98 -5.02
CA ASN A 990 48.36 13.93 -3.94
C ASN A 990 47.02 14.66 -4.15
N PRO A 991 45.86 13.99 -3.98
CA PRO A 991 44.55 14.62 -4.18
C PRO A 991 44.23 15.61 -3.06
N THR A 992 44.74 16.85 -3.15
CA THR A 992 44.47 17.93 -2.18
C THR A 992 43.20 18.71 -2.49
N THR A 993 42.63 18.53 -3.67
CA THR A 993 41.39 19.19 -4.15
C THR A 993 40.56 18.22 -4.99
N ALA A 994 39.23 18.31 -4.90
CA ALA A 994 38.34 17.52 -5.75
C ALA A 994 38.59 17.83 -7.23
N ARG A 995 38.70 16.79 -8.05
CA ARG A 995 38.80 16.86 -9.52
C ARG A 995 37.85 15.88 -10.15
N PHE A 996 37.38 16.24 -11.33
CA PHE A 996 36.60 15.37 -12.20
C PHE A 996 37.54 14.76 -13.24
N TYR A 997 37.31 13.48 -13.55
CA TYR A 997 38.05 12.75 -14.57
C TYR A 997 37.08 12.13 -15.54
N ARG A 998 37.46 12.07 -16.81
CA ARG A 998 36.73 11.33 -17.85
C ARG A 998 37.71 10.75 -18.86
N PRO A 999 37.38 9.63 -19.52
CA PRO A 999 38.03 9.26 -20.77
C PRO A 999 37.79 10.37 -21.80
N GLN A 1000 38.79 10.70 -22.62
CA GLN A 1000 38.63 11.68 -23.68
C GLN A 1000 37.51 11.23 -24.63
N ILE A 1001 36.52 12.11 -24.80
CA ILE A 1001 35.49 11.97 -25.82
C ILE A 1001 36.06 12.65 -27.09
N PRO A 1002 36.06 11.97 -28.25
CA PRO A 1002 36.67 12.44 -29.50
C PRO A 1002 36.32 13.87 -29.92
#